data_AF-A0A336KMH2-F1
#
_entry.id   AF-A0A336KMH2-F1
#
_cell.length_a   1.000
_cell.length_b   1.000
_cell.length_c   1.000
_cell.angle_alpha   90.00
_cell.angle_beta   90.00
_cell.angle_gamma   90.00
#
_symmetry.space_group_name_H-M   'P 1'
#
loop_
_entity.id
_entity.type
_entity.pdbx_description
1 polymer ?
#
loop_
_entity_poly.entity_id
_entity_poly.type
_entity_poly.pdbx_seq_one_letter_code
_entity_poly.pdbx_strand_id
1 'polypeptide(L)'
;MTYDNDEFVLSAISCHDVYGGVVHVSQIQGTVCAVFMMISVPCLVAVALIYFSIPNLNDLHGKALGLHCVCLAIGYLLLALIQFTAYREGITGFFIQYFLLAAFFWLLLMVMDISVQVWHYLPKGMEMTNYKENCRLFSYTIVAQGMPLIFVLLTVREGFSGLPSYYFRANEGGEMASQKYFIPVVTVILIFAIAISIFTECGYSKLSDLSTLSFMRKFSQRFSRQTSRVSNNTITRQISEVVKNLDPEKIEKVATMKKSTNILLAIMCITWICEIISFYFTSSRISPIMFLDIINALQGAFIFMLFVCLPGPMNIIRKYFKDKYEIVDETRQKELNEIRSALLQNGTMQNLLIESLLPIVLEIFSFKSYLSTYKKISQSISRTKIIIRMKFNIFIQNIRSWDLRSLNLTSFSIIHVSIYCNRAFLSIESTNNRKIPTLIEASWPENMLSIRPKVFSEDPTIRYLRPGLICDHIVNARATDIDRKGNLWILDDGGKYHGRECLPKLSIHCLLLLNERIHVHEFPEFRSLRFASLVFDPVVADELDTRAFFTFDDSSFIVLYSLREKKYAKVKFESNEIFRSGRPILSEVIINYNDLMYLLDANTGNLYSTSTTSLRYTPIRLMERQAGHQYSHSSVSIRVRLNYVGSLLGRAKSIVLHPRGRVFYILPRDGAVMEWHPRLPLSAEYHEVAYLGGGNLTQIVFGWKGSVWAVSSHYLYDQGKKYSHTIRIRYA
;
A
#
# COMPACT_ATOMS: atom_id res chain seq x y z
N MET A 1 -22.33 57.49 -21.75
CA MET A 1 -22.54 56.30 -22.60
C MET A 1 -21.20 55.60 -22.67
N THR A 2 -21.09 54.57 -21.86
CA THR A 2 -19.85 53.90 -21.48
C THR A 2 -19.41 52.92 -22.57
N TYR A 3 -18.11 52.91 -22.82
CA TYR A 3 -17.38 52.00 -23.69
C TYR A 3 -17.71 50.54 -23.35
N ASP A 4 -18.17 49.78 -24.34
CA ASP A 4 -18.10 48.31 -24.32
C ASP A 4 -16.84 47.94 -25.13
N ASN A 5 -15.79 47.55 -24.42
CA ASN A 5 -14.65 46.87 -25.00
C ASN A 5 -15.07 45.40 -25.16
N ASP A 6 -15.22 44.96 -26.41
CA ASP A 6 -15.24 43.53 -26.75
C ASP A 6 -13.89 42.90 -26.37
N GLU A 7 -13.73 42.52 -25.09
CA GLU A 7 -12.79 41.48 -24.72
C GLU A 7 -13.31 40.17 -25.32
N PHE A 8 -12.73 39.77 -26.44
CA PHE A 8 -12.70 38.38 -26.87
C PHE A 8 -12.09 37.54 -25.74
N VAL A 9 -12.94 37.04 -24.83
CA VAL A 9 -12.54 36.03 -23.87
C VAL A 9 -12.26 34.76 -24.67
N LEU A 10 -10.99 34.50 -24.92
CA LEU A 10 -10.51 33.19 -25.32
C LEU A 10 -10.77 32.24 -24.14
N SER A 11 -11.96 31.63 -24.11
CA SER A 11 -12.23 30.53 -23.19
C SER A 11 -11.39 29.33 -23.66
N ALA A 12 -10.16 29.24 -23.17
CA ALA A 12 -9.40 28.02 -23.24
C ALA A 12 -10.17 26.96 -22.45
N ILE A 13 -10.88 26.09 -23.15
CA ILE A 13 -11.34 24.82 -22.59
C ILE A 13 -10.07 24.00 -22.39
N SER A 14 -9.44 24.17 -21.24
CA SER A 14 -8.44 23.23 -20.75
C SER A 14 -9.20 21.97 -20.37
N CYS A 15 -9.20 20.96 -21.25
CA CYS A 15 -9.59 19.61 -20.84
C CYS A 15 -8.55 19.13 -19.80
N HIS A 16 -8.91 19.27 -18.53
CA HIS A 16 -8.13 18.75 -17.42
C HIS A 16 -8.36 17.22 -17.34
N ASP A 17 -7.78 16.45 -18.27
CA ASP A 17 -7.89 14.98 -18.36
C ASP A 17 -7.16 14.21 -17.23
N VAL A 18 -6.83 14.87 -16.12
CA VAL A 18 -6.11 14.27 -14.98
C VAL A 18 -7.07 13.60 -13.97
N TYR A 19 -8.38 13.79 -14.12
CA TYR A 19 -9.34 13.39 -13.09
C TYR A 19 -9.71 11.89 -13.04
N GLY A 20 -9.54 11.13 -14.12
CA GLY A 20 -9.87 9.70 -14.12
C GLY A 20 -8.92 8.81 -13.29
N GLY A 21 -7.62 9.12 -13.29
CA GLY A 21 -6.60 8.34 -12.59
C GLY A 21 -6.54 8.56 -11.07
N VAL A 22 -6.92 9.76 -10.61
CA VAL A 22 -6.94 10.09 -9.17
C VAL A 22 -8.11 9.41 -8.45
N VAL A 23 -9.25 9.24 -9.14
CA VAL A 23 -10.45 8.59 -8.58
C VAL A 23 -10.23 7.09 -8.35
N HIS A 24 -9.64 6.36 -9.30
CA HIS A 24 -9.41 4.91 -9.13
C HIS A 24 -8.34 4.54 -8.08
N VAL A 25 -7.28 5.34 -7.95
CA VAL A 25 -6.26 5.12 -6.90
C VAL A 25 -6.85 5.37 -5.50
N SER A 26 -7.71 6.39 -5.36
CA SER A 26 -8.40 6.67 -4.09
C SER A 26 -9.34 5.54 -3.65
N GLN A 27 -10.00 4.85 -4.59
CA GLN A 27 -10.88 3.71 -4.31
C GLN A 27 -10.12 2.47 -3.81
N ILE A 28 -8.93 2.18 -4.37
CA ILE A 28 -8.08 1.07 -3.92
C ILE A 28 -7.55 1.35 -2.50
N GLN A 29 -7.10 2.58 -2.24
CA GLN A 29 -6.66 3.02 -0.92
C GLN A 29 -7.77 2.92 0.12
N GLY A 30 -8.98 3.40 -0.21
CA GLY A 30 -10.16 3.24 0.64
C GLY A 30 -10.46 1.77 0.92
N THR A 31 -10.55 0.93 -0.10
CA THR A 31 -10.86 -0.50 0.10
C THR A 31 -9.83 -1.19 1.02
N VAL A 32 -8.54 -0.89 0.87
CA VAL A 32 -7.49 -1.45 1.73
C VAL A 32 -7.68 -1.01 3.19
N CYS A 33 -7.97 0.26 3.43
CA CYS A 33 -8.17 0.73 4.80
C CYS A 33 -9.48 0.21 5.41
N ALA A 34 -10.55 0.07 4.63
CA ALA A 34 -11.79 -0.58 5.05
C ALA A 34 -11.53 -2.00 5.58
N VAL A 35 -10.69 -2.77 4.89
CA VAL A 35 -10.28 -4.11 5.34
C VAL A 35 -9.56 -4.04 6.70
N PHE A 36 -8.63 -3.11 6.89
CA PHE A 36 -7.94 -2.95 8.17
C PHE A 36 -8.86 -2.46 9.30
N MET A 37 -9.81 -1.57 9.03
CA MET A 37 -10.83 -1.17 9.99
C MET A 37 -11.71 -2.35 10.40
N MET A 38 -12.12 -3.20 9.45
CA MET A 38 -12.87 -4.42 9.74
C MET A 38 -12.08 -5.42 10.59
N ILE A 39 -10.75 -5.44 10.50
CA ILE A 39 -9.88 -6.22 11.39
C ILE A 39 -9.82 -5.57 12.80
N SER A 40 -9.84 -4.24 12.89
CA SER A 40 -9.82 -3.50 14.16
C SER A 40 -11.13 -3.59 14.96
N VAL A 41 -12.29 -3.65 14.30
CA VAL A 41 -13.62 -3.74 14.96
C VAL A 41 -13.71 -4.90 15.97
N PRO A 42 -13.42 -6.17 15.63
CA PRO A 42 -13.51 -7.27 16.60
C PRO A 42 -12.50 -7.14 17.74
N CYS A 43 -11.33 -6.55 17.48
CA CYS A 43 -10.35 -6.24 18.53
C CYS A 43 -10.91 -5.25 19.56
N LEU A 44 -11.56 -4.18 19.10
CA LEU A 44 -12.21 -3.16 19.95
C LEU A 44 -13.38 -3.73 20.75
N VAL A 45 -14.24 -4.52 20.10
CA VAL A 45 -15.37 -5.19 20.77
C VAL A 45 -14.86 -6.15 21.84
N ALA A 46 -13.77 -6.89 21.59
CA ALA A 46 -13.17 -7.77 22.58
C ALA A 46 -12.67 -7.00 23.82
N VAL A 47 -12.03 -5.83 23.65
CA VAL A 47 -11.63 -4.97 24.78
C VAL A 47 -12.87 -4.57 25.59
N ALA A 48 -13.91 -4.03 24.94
CA ALA A 48 -15.12 -3.61 25.62
C ALA A 48 -15.78 -4.74 26.42
N LEU A 49 -15.93 -5.92 25.81
CA LEU A 49 -16.53 -7.09 26.47
C LEU A 49 -15.73 -7.55 27.69
N ILE A 50 -14.39 -7.60 27.59
CA ILE A 50 -13.52 -7.99 28.71
C ILE A 50 -13.67 -7.01 29.88
N TYR A 51 -13.61 -5.71 29.60
CA TYR A 51 -13.65 -4.66 30.62
C TYR A 51 -15.03 -4.52 31.28
N PHE A 52 -16.12 -4.81 30.56
CA PHE A 52 -17.45 -4.89 31.17
C PHE A 52 -17.70 -6.19 31.94
N SER A 53 -17.06 -7.30 31.56
CA SER A 53 -17.37 -8.62 32.14
C SER A 53 -16.54 -8.96 33.38
N ILE A 54 -15.29 -8.47 33.48
CA ILE A 54 -14.39 -8.82 34.58
C ILE A 54 -14.53 -7.79 35.71
N PRO A 55 -15.02 -8.18 36.92
CA PRO A 55 -15.26 -7.23 38.01
C PRO A 55 -14.04 -6.41 38.41
N ASN A 56 -12.84 -7.01 38.38
CA ASN A 56 -11.58 -6.33 38.72
C ASN A 56 -11.18 -5.23 37.72
N LEU A 57 -11.73 -5.27 36.50
CA LEU A 57 -11.49 -4.30 35.44
C LEU A 57 -12.72 -3.42 35.16
N ASN A 58 -13.89 -3.75 35.74
CA ASN A 58 -15.16 -3.05 35.54
C ASN A 58 -15.35 -1.92 36.57
N ASP A 59 -14.28 -1.14 36.81
CA ASP A 59 -14.36 0.10 37.55
C ASP A 59 -14.72 1.28 36.62
N LEU A 60 -14.93 2.48 37.17
CA LEU A 60 -15.27 3.69 36.40
C LEU A 60 -14.36 3.89 35.18
N HIS A 61 -13.06 3.67 35.36
CA HIS A 61 -12.05 3.82 34.31
C HIS A 61 -12.25 2.77 33.21
N GLY A 62 -12.40 1.50 33.60
CA GLY A 62 -12.66 0.41 32.65
C GLY A 62 -13.98 0.54 31.90
N LYS A 63 -15.05 1.03 32.56
CA LYS A 63 -16.33 1.34 31.91
C LYS A 63 -16.17 2.43 30.85
N ALA A 64 -15.47 3.51 31.19
CA ALA A 64 -15.18 4.60 30.26
C ALA A 64 -14.32 4.12 29.06
N LEU A 65 -13.31 3.28 29.30
CA LEU A 65 -12.51 2.67 28.24
C LEU A 65 -13.34 1.75 27.34
N GLY A 66 -14.23 0.96 27.92
CA GLY A 66 -15.16 0.11 27.16
C GLY A 66 -16.07 0.94 26.25
N LEU A 67 -16.63 2.04 26.77
CA LEU A 67 -17.47 2.96 26.00
C LEU A 67 -16.69 3.70 24.89
N HIS A 68 -15.44 4.10 25.15
CA HIS A 68 -14.52 4.59 24.12
C HIS A 68 -14.35 3.57 22.98
N CYS A 69 -14.08 2.30 23.31
CA CYS A 69 -13.90 1.24 22.32
C CYS A 69 -15.18 0.95 21.53
N VAL A 70 -16.35 0.99 22.17
CA VAL A 70 -17.65 0.81 21.50
C VAL A 70 -17.91 1.93 20.49
N CYS A 71 -17.68 3.18 20.88
CA CYS A 71 -17.85 4.33 19.98
C CYS A 71 -16.91 4.21 18.77
N LEU A 72 -15.63 3.91 19.00
CA LEU A 72 -14.66 3.73 17.92
C LEU A 72 -15.00 2.54 17.01
N ALA A 73 -15.49 1.43 17.57
CA ALA A 73 -15.89 0.25 16.79
C ALA A 73 -17.09 0.54 15.88
N ILE A 74 -18.12 1.25 16.37
CA ILE A 74 -19.28 1.65 15.56
C ILE A 74 -18.83 2.63 14.46
N GLY A 75 -17.99 3.61 14.80
CA GLY A 75 -17.42 4.54 13.83
C GLY A 75 -16.65 3.84 12.71
N TYR A 76 -15.75 2.90 13.05
CA TYR A 76 -14.96 2.13 12.08
C TYR A 76 -15.81 1.20 11.23
N LEU A 77 -16.83 0.56 11.81
CA LEU A 77 -17.76 -0.28 11.07
C LEU A 77 -18.54 0.53 10.02
N LEU A 78 -19.15 1.64 10.43
CA LEU A 78 -19.89 2.52 9.53
C LEU A 78 -18.99 3.07 8.42
N LEU A 79 -17.76 3.46 8.75
CA LEU A 79 -16.80 4.00 7.80
C LEU A 79 -16.34 2.94 6.78
N ALA A 80 -16.10 1.70 7.22
CA ALA A 80 -15.76 0.59 6.33
C ALA A 80 -16.94 0.22 5.40
N LEU A 81 -18.18 0.25 5.89
CA LEU A 81 -19.38 -0.04 5.09
C LEU A 81 -19.57 0.97 3.94
N ILE A 82 -19.36 2.26 4.20
CA ILE A 82 -19.42 3.30 3.15
C ILE A 82 -18.37 3.03 2.06
N GLN A 83 -17.15 2.65 2.46
CA GLN A 83 -16.07 2.37 1.51
C GLN A 83 -16.32 1.16 0.61
N PHE A 84 -16.93 0.09 1.15
CA PHE A 84 -17.24 -1.09 0.34
C PHE A 84 -18.40 -0.88 -0.62
N THR A 85 -19.37 -0.03 -0.26
CA THR A 85 -20.63 0.11 -1.00
C THR A 85 -20.64 1.27 -2.00
N ALA A 86 -19.61 2.12 -2.00
CA ALA A 86 -19.55 3.37 -2.79
C ALA A 86 -20.85 4.21 -2.66
N TYR A 87 -21.53 4.10 -1.51
CA TYR A 87 -22.85 4.67 -1.27
C TYR A 87 -22.77 6.20 -1.21
N ARG A 88 -23.69 6.89 -1.90
CA ARG A 88 -23.77 8.36 -1.89
C ARG A 88 -24.16 8.87 -0.51
N GLU A 89 -23.54 9.98 -0.13
CA GLU A 89 -23.65 10.63 1.18
C GLU A 89 -25.11 10.83 1.63
N GLY A 90 -25.35 10.52 2.91
CA GLY A 90 -26.62 10.67 3.60
C GLY A 90 -26.39 10.78 5.11
N ILE A 91 -27.41 10.46 5.93
CA ILE A 91 -27.36 10.64 7.40
C ILE A 91 -26.20 9.86 8.06
N THR A 92 -25.68 8.82 7.40
CA THR A 92 -24.57 7.99 7.87
C THR A 92 -23.30 8.80 8.20
N GLY A 93 -23.02 9.89 7.48
CA GLY A 93 -21.84 10.72 7.78
C GLY A 93 -21.90 11.39 9.15
N PHE A 94 -23.08 11.87 9.55
CA PHE A 94 -23.32 12.42 10.88
C PHE A 94 -23.15 11.38 11.99
N PHE A 95 -23.58 10.14 11.76
CA PHE A 95 -23.34 9.05 12.72
C PHE A 95 -21.86 8.73 12.87
N ILE A 96 -21.10 8.70 11.77
CA ILE A 96 -19.65 8.48 11.81
C ILE A 96 -18.98 9.60 12.60
N GLN A 97 -19.30 10.86 12.31
CA GLN A 97 -18.78 12.01 13.05
C GLN A 97 -19.09 11.91 14.54
N TYR A 98 -20.34 11.59 14.89
CA TYR A 98 -20.81 11.46 16.26
C TYR A 98 -19.97 10.44 17.04
N PHE A 99 -19.87 9.21 16.52
CA PHE A 99 -19.22 8.11 17.23
C PHE A 99 -17.70 8.30 17.34
N LEU A 100 -17.04 8.81 16.28
CA LEU A 100 -15.61 9.11 16.35
C LEU A 100 -15.32 10.24 17.35
N LEU A 101 -16.12 11.30 17.33
CA LEU A 101 -15.94 12.43 18.25
C LEU A 101 -16.23 12.03 19.71
N ALA A 102 -17.27 11.22 19.95
CA ALA A 102 -17.57 10.64 21.26
C ALA A 102 -16.38 9.85 21.82
N ALA A 103 -15.67 9.08 20.99
CA ALA A 103 -14.47 8.36 21.41
C ALA A 103 -13.38 9.29 21.96
N PHE A 104 -13.17 10.47 21.34
CA PHE A 104 -12.21 11.46 21.85
C PHE A 104 -12.67 12.14 23.15
N PHE A 105 -13.97 12.39 23.32
CA PHE A 105 -14.48 12.90 24.60
C PHE A 105 -14.34 11.89 25.74
N TRP A 106 -14.57 10.60 25.48
CA TRP A 106 -14.28 9.55 26.46
C TRP A 106 -12.80 9.53 26.87
N LEU A 107 -11.88 9.70 25.92
CA LEU A 107 -10.44 9.83 26.22
C LEU A 107 -10.17 11.03 27.14
N LEU A 108 -10.73 12.20 26.83
CA LEU A 108 -10.56 13.40 27.65
C LEU A 108 -11.06 13.18 29.07
N LEU A 109 -12.23 12.57 29.23
CA LEU A 109 -12.81 12.28 30.54
C LEU A 109 -11.99 11.24 31.31
N MET A 110 -11.39 10.23 30.66
CA MET A 110 -10.47 9.31 31.33
C MET A 110 -9.23 10.03 31.87
N VAL A 111 -8.64 10.94 31.10
CA VAL A 111 -7.48 11.73 31.55
C VAL A 111 -7.87 12.68 32.69
N MET A 112 -9.02 13.35 32.59
CA MET A 112 -9.57 14.17 33.67
C MET A 112 -9.83 13.37 34.94
N ASP A 113 -10.42 12.18 34.81
CA ASP A 113 -10.75 11.32 35.94
C ASP A 113 -9.49 10.93 36.73
N ILE A 114 -8.42 10.55 36.02
CA ILE A 114 -7.13 10.24 36.63
C ILE A 114 -6.54 11.49 37.30
N SER A 115 -6.67 12.66 36.69
CA SER A 115 -6.23 13.92 37.30
C SER A 115 -6.94 14.20 38.63
N VAL A 116 -8.27 14.03 38.66
CA VAL A 116 -9.08 14.17 39.87
C VAL A 116 -8.69 13.13 40.91
N GLN A 117 -8.39 11.89 40.51
CA GLN A 117 -7.92 10.85 41.43
C GLN A 117 -6.58 11.25 42.08
N VAL A 118 -5.63 11.76 41.29
CA VAL A 118 -4.29 12.18 41.76
C VAL A 118 -4.33 13.42 42.64
N TRP A 119 -5.09 14.44 42.27
CA TRP A 119 -5.10 15.72 42.99
C TRP A 119 -6.08 15.79 44.16
N HIS A 120 -7.14 14.98 44.14
CA HIS A 120 -8.23 15.10 45.12
C HIS A 120 -8.45 13.83 45.96
N TYR A 121 -8.57 12.66 45.35
CA TYR A 121 -8.93 11.44 46.08
C TYR A 121 -7.74 10.84 46.84
N LEU A 122 -6.59 10.69 46.18
CA LEU A 122 -5.40 10.08 46.78
C LEU A 122 -4.85 10.90 47.97
N PRO A 123 -4.65 12.24 47.89
CA PRO A 123 -4.10 13.00 49.00
C PRO A 123 -5.01 13.04 50.24
N LYS A 124 -6.32 12.90 50.03
CA LYS A 124 -7.34 12.91 51.10
C LYS A 124 -7.70 11.51 51.60
N GLY A 125 -7.14 10.44 51.02
CA GLY A 125 -7.49 9.06 51.35
C GLY A 125 -8.98 8.73 51.21
N MET A 126 -9.69 9.44 50.34
CA MET A 126 -11.14 9.25 50.20
C MET A 126 -11.45 7.97 49.44
N GLU A 127 -12.37 7.18 50.00
CA GLU A 127 -12.88 6.00 49.31
C GLU A 127 -13.98 6.37 48.34
N MET A 128 -13.95 5.74 47.16
CA MET A 128 -14.99 5.89 46.16
C MET A 128 -16.12 4.91 46.50
N THR A 129 -17.30 5.43 46.84
CA THR A 129 -18.48 4.59 47.02
C THR A 129 -19.12 4.29 45.67
N ASN A 130 -19.80 3.14 45.54
CA ASN A 130 -20.50 2.75 44.30
C ASN A 130 -21.51 3.82 43.84
N TYR A 131 -22.18 4.51 44.77
CA TYR A 131 -23.07 5.62 44.45
C TYR A 131 -22.35 6.78 43.78
N LYS A 132 -21.22 7.24 44.36
CA LYS A 132 -20.41 8.32 43.78
C LYS A 132 -19.81 7.92 42.43
N GLU A 133 -19.40 6.66 42.29
CA GLU A 133 -18.92 6.12 41.02
C GLU A 133 -19.99 6.21 39.92
N ASN A 134 -21.21 5.74 40.22
CA ASN A 134 -22.33 5.77 39.27
C ASN A 134 -22.76 7.20 38.92
N CYS A 135 -22.80 8.12 39.90
CA CYS A 135 -23.09 9.53 39.63
C CYS A 135 -22.04 10.17 38.72
N ARG A 136 -20.75 9.86 38.93
CA ARG A 136 -19.67 10.36 38.05
C ARG A 136 -19.77 9.75 36.65
N LEU A 137 -20.03 8.45 36.54
CA LEU A 137 -20.26 7.78 35.25
C LEU A 137 -21.43 8.40 34.49
N PHE A 138 -22.52 8.70 35.19
CA PHE A 138 -23.69 9.36 34.60
C PHE A 138 -23.33 10.75 34.06
N SER A 139 -22.66 11.58 34.88
CA SER A 139 -22.17 12.90 34.44
C SER A 139 -21.21 12.79 33.25
N TYR A 140 -20.31 11.82 33.25
CA TYR A 140 -19.38 11.57 32.15
C TYR A 140 -20.11 11.17 30.87
N THR A 141 -21.13 10.33 30.99
CA THR A 141 -21.95 9.91 29.84
C THR A 141 -22.69 11.10 29.23
N ILE A 142 -23.27 11.98 30.06
CA ILE A 142 -23.91 13.22 29.58
C ILE A 142 -22.93 14.07 28.78
N VAL A 143 -21.70 14.27 29.29
CA VAL A 143 -20.69 15.09 28.60
C VAL A 143 -20.19 14.40 27.34
N ALA A 144 -19.80 13.12 27.42
CA ALA A 144 -19.19 12.39 26.32
C ALA A 144 -20.15 12.11 25.16
N GLN A 145 -21.45 12.01 25.43
CA GLN A 145 -22.46 11.78 24.40
C GLN A 145 -23.16 13.08 23.97
N GLY A 146 -23.29 14.05 24.86
CA GLY A 146 -23.93 15.33 24.58
C GLY A 146 -23.06 16.27 23.75
N MET A 147 -21.77 16.38 24.06
CA MET A 147 -20.87 17.30 23.32
C MET A 147 -20.71 16.93 21.83
N PRO A 148 -20.50 15.66 21.44
CA PRO A 148 -20.49 15.28 20.02
C PRO A 148 -21.79 15.61 19.30
N LEU A 149 -22.94 15.42 19.97
CA LEU A 149 -24.25 15.73 19.39
C LEU A 149 -24.35 17.22 19.04
N ILE A 150 -23.86 18.12 19.89
CA ILE A 150 -23.84 19.57 19.62
C ILE A 150 -23.02 19.85 18.35
N PHE A 151 -21.83 19.28 18.20
CA PHE A 151 -21.00 19.50 17.01
C PHE A 151 -21.62 18.93 15.73
N VAL A 152 -22.29 17.78 15.82
CA VAL A 152 -23.04 17.21 14.69
C VAL A 152 -24.22 18.10 14.31
N LEU A 153 -24.98 18.62 15.28
CA LEU A 153 -26.07 19.57 15.01
C LEU A 153 -25.58 20.87 14.37
N LEU A 154 -24.40 21.38 14.78
CA LEU A 154 -23.76 22.51 14.12
C LEU A 154 -23.35 22.17 12.68
N THR A 155 -22.85 20.95 12.45
CA THR A 155 -22.47 20.47 11.11
C THR A 155 -23.70 20.39 10.19
N VAL A 156 -24.82 19.89 10.70
CA VAL A 156 -26.11 19.83 9.98
C VAL A 156 -26.64 21.24 9.67
N ARG A 157 -26.57 22.18 10.64
CA ARG A 157 -27.04 23.56 10.47
C ARG A 157 -26.33 24.30 9.34
N GLU A 158 -25.03 24.07 9.19
CA GLU A 158 -24.21 24.69 8.14
C GLU A 158 -24.29 23.93 6.79
N GLY A 159 -25.04 22.83 6.72
CA GLY A 159 -25.24 22.07 5.48
C GLY A 159 -24.06 21.19 5.04
N PHE A 160 -23.20 20.78 5.99
CA PHE A 160 -22.05 19.93 5.70
C PHE A 160 -22.39 18.43 5.78
N SER A 161 -21.65 17.57 5.07
CA SER A 161 -21.92 16.12 4.98
C SER A 161 -21.51 15.29 6.22
N GLY A 162 -20.78 15.90 7.17
CA GLY A 162 -20.31 15.26 8.40
C GLY A 162 -19.30 14.12 8.20
N LEU A 163 -18.95 13.78 6.96
CA LEU A 163 -17.98 12.72 6.67
C LEU A 163 -16.56 13.20 7.04
N PRO A 164 -15.80 12.50 7.89
CA PRO A 164 -14.38 12.77 8.05
C PRO A 164 -13.62 12.57 6.73
N SER A 165 -12.56 13.35 6.49
CA SER A 165 -11.85 13.54 5.19
C SER A 165 -11.35 12.29 4.46
N TYR A 166 -11.42 11.13 5.10
CA TYR A 166 -10.52 10.02 4.85
C TYR A 166 -10.86 9.15 3.63
N TYR A 167 -12.08 9.17 3.09
CA TYR A 167 -12.50 8.08 2.17
C TYR A 167 -13.38 8.41 0.97
N PHE A 168 -13.93 9.62 0.89
CA PHE A 168 -14.52 10.13 -0.35
C PHE A 168 -13.76 11.39 -0.70
N ARG A 169 -12.95 11.30 -1.76
CA ARG A 169 -12.26 12.44 -2.34
C ARG A 169 -13.02 12.80 -3.61
N ALA A 170 -14.01 13.67 -3.50
CA ALA A 170 -14.81 14.13 -4.62
C ALA A 170 -14.67 15.65 -4.74
N ASN A 171 -13.67 16.06 -5.52
CA ASN A 171 -13.43 17.40 -6.08
C ASN A 171 -14.25 18.61 -5.60
N GLU A 172 -13.48 19.69 -5.39
CA GLU A 172 -13.83 21.12 -5.42
C GLU A 172 -14.42 21.74 -4.14
N GLY A 173 -13.60 22.58 -3.49
CA GLY A 173 -13.99 23.83 -2.80
C GLY A 173 -14.82 23.75 -1.52
N GLY A 174 -15.82 22.86 -1.45
CA GLY A 174 -16.74 22.69 -0.33
C GLY A 174 -16.24 21.70 0.74
N GLU A 175 -15.31 20.81 0.41
CA GLU A 175 -14.91 19.69 1.27
C GLU A 175 -14.09 20.13 2.50
N MET A 176 -13.28 21.20 2.43
CA MET A 176 -12.58 21.77 3.60
C MET A 176 -13.57 22.31 4.65
N ALA A 177 -14.76 22.74 4.23
CA ALA A 177 -15.77 23.29 5.13
C ALA A 177 -16.43 22.19 5.98
N SER A 178 -16.59 20.98 5.44
CA SER A 178 -17.17 19.82 6.15
C SER A 178 -16.38 19.42 7.41
N GLN A 179 -15.08 19.68 7.43
CA GLN A 179 -14.17 19.31 8.52
C GLN A 179 -14.11 20.32 9.67
N LYS A 180 -14.77 21.48 9.53
CA LYS A 180 -14.70 22.59 10.48
C LYS A 180 -15.08 22.20 11.91
N TYR A 181 -16.03 21.28 12.07
CA TYR A 181 -16.52 20.79 13.36
C TYR A 181 -15.96 19.41 13.76
N PHE A 182 -14.94 18.93 13.05
CA PHE A 182 -14.28 17.67 13.37
C PHE A 182 -12.78 17.88 13.65
N ILE A 183 -12.00 18.32 12.66
CA ILE A 183 -10.54 18.41 12.79
C ILE A 183 -10.11 19.40 13.90
N PRO A 184 -10.59 20.65 13.92
CA PRO A 184 -10.21 21.59 14.98
C PRO A 184 -10.67 21.11 16.37
N VAL A 185 -11.86 20.51 16.45
CA VAL A 185 -12.46 20.05 17.72
C VAL A 185 -11.62 18.93 18.33
N VAL A 186 -11.29 17.90 17.54
CA VAL A 186 -10.43 16.80 17.99
C VAL A 186 -9.05 17.30 18.39
N THR A 187 -8.48 18.23 17.62
CA THR A 187 -7.17 18.83 17.92
C THR A 187 -7.20 19.57 19.27
N VAL A 188 -8.23 20.37 19.54
CA VAL A 188 -8.40 21.06 20.83
C VAL A 188 -8.58 20.07 21.98
N ILE A 189 -9.38 19.02 21.79
CA ILE A 189 -9.57 17.96 22.79
C ILE A 189 -8.23 17.29 23.13
N LEU A 190 -7.42 16.93 22.13
CA LEU A 190 -6.13 16.30 22.34
C LEU A 190 -5.11 17.23 23.02
N ILE A 191 -5.06 18.50 22.63
CA ILE A 191 -4.22 19.51 23.32
C ILE A 191 -4.61 19.61 24.79
N PHE A 192 -5.91 19.69 25.08
CA PHE A 192 -6.41 19.79 26.45
C PHE A 192 -6.10 18.50 27.23
N ALA A 193 -6.29 17.33 26.63
CA ALA A 193 -5.92 16.04 27.22
C ALA A 193 -4.42 15.95 27.53
N ILE A 194 -3.55 16.43 26.63
CA ILE A 194 -2.10 16.51 26.89
C ILE A 194 -1.81 17.44 28.07
N ALA A 195 -2.42 18.63 28.11
CA ALA A 195 -2.22 19.58 29.19
C ALA A 195 -2.63 18.99 30.56
N ILE A 196 -3.77 18.30 30.62
CA ILE A 196 -4.24 17.63 31.85
C ILE A 196 -3.32 16.46 32.20
N SER A 197 -2.83 15.70 31.23
CA SER A 197 -1.90 14.60 31.47
C SER A 197 -0.57 15.11 32.07
N ILE A 198 -0.03 16.21 31.55
CA ILE A 198 1.16 16.89 32.12
C ILE A 198 0.87 17.36 33.54
N PHE A 199 -0.26 18.02 33.77
CA PHE A 199 -0.69 18.46 35.10
C PHE A 199 -0.85 17.28 36.08
N THR A 200 -1.31 16.14 35.58
CA THR A 200 -1.45 14.90 36.36
C THR A 200 -0.09 14.29 36.70
N GLU A 201 0.90 14.37 35.81
CA GLU A 201 2.28 13.97 36.13
C GLU A 201 2.88 14.84 37.24
N CYS A 202 2.66 16.15 37.23
CA CYS A 202 3.11 17.03 38.31
C CYS A 202 2.46 16.69 39.67
N GLY A 203 1.18 16.35 39.67
CA GLY A 203 0.49 15.90 40.89
C GLY A 203 1.02 14.56 41.38
N TYR A 204 1.25 13.63 40.46
CA TYR A 204 1.75 12.30 40.76
C TYR A 204 3.19 12.33 41.27
N SER A 205 4.08 13.13 40.69
CA SER A 205 5.48 13.26 41.14
C SER A 205 5.54 13.75 42.60
N LYS A 206 4.71 14.74 42.93
CA LYS A 206 4.57 15.23 44.31
C LYS A 206 4.10 14.11 45.25
N LEU A 207 3.14 13.29 44.82
CA LEU A 207 2.63 12.16 45.61
C LEU A 207 3.67 11.04 45.77
N SER A 208 4.43 10.73 44.71
CA SER A 208 5.47 9.71 44.75
C SER A 208 6.63 10.11 45.67
N ASP A 209 7.02 11.39 45.66
CA ASP A 209 8.06 11.90 46.58
C ASP A 209 7.60 11.81 48.04
N LEU A 210 6.35 12.18 48.32
CA LEU A 210 5.71 12.03 49.64
C LEU A 210 5.68 10.55 50.09
N SER A 211 5.29 9.64 49.19
CA SER A 211 5.23 8.21 49.50
C SER A 211 6.63 7.61 49.75
N THR A 212 7.65 8.02 48.98
CA THR A 212 9.05 7.57 49.16
C THR A 212 9.65 8.11 50.45
N LEU A 213 9.42 9.39 50.77
CA LEU A 213 9.80 9.99 52.04
C LEU A 213 9.12 9.30 53.23
N SER A 214 7.88 8.87 53.07
CA SER A 214 7.16 8.13 54.12
C SER A 214 7.66 6.70 54.32
N PHE A 215 7.99 5.99 53.24
CA PHE A 215 8.58 4.66 53.29
C PHE A 215 9.99 4.73 53.90
N MET A 216 10.81 5.71 53.48
CA MET A 216 12.13 5.96 54.06
C MET A 216 12.05 6.32 55.53
N ARG A 217 11.05 7.09 55.98
CA ARG A 217 10.83 7.36 57.42
C ARG A 217 10.35 6.14 58.19
N LYS A 218 9.46 5.30 57.64
CA LYS A 218 9.04 4.03 58.28
C LYS A 218 10.20 3.02 58.33
N PHE A 219 11.03 2.98 57.30
CA PHE A 219 12.23 2.15 57.22
C PHE A 219 13.31 2.67 58.19
N SER A 220 13.55 3.99 58.23
CA SER A 220 14.47 4.60 59.21
C SER A 220 13.96 4.42 60.63
N GLN A 221 12.66 4.56 60.92
CA GLN A 221 12.09 4.27 62.24
C GLN A 221 12.22 2.79 62.64
N ARG A 222 12.12 1.85 61.70
CA ARG A 222 12.38 0.42 61.97
C ARG A 222 13.86 0.15 62.25
N PHE A 223 14.77 0.87 61.60
CA PHE A 223 16.22 0.82 61.84
C PHE A 223 16.63 1.56 63.13
N SER A 224 15.93 2.65 63.49
CA SER A 224 16.21 3.53 64.64
C SER A 224 15.53 3.10 65.94
N ARG A 225 15.23 1.80 66.12
CA ARG A 225 14.94 1.26 67.47
C ARG A 225 16.08 1.48 68.48
N GLN A 226 17.22 2.03 68.05
CA GLN A 226 18.38 2.31 68.88
C GLN A 226 18.65 3.79 69.18
N THR A 227 17.81 4.74 68.76
CA THR A 227 18.00 6.14 69.19
C THR A 227 16.67 6.86 69.40
N SER A 228 16.21 6.82 70.64
CA SER A 228 15.06 7.55 71.16
C SER A 228 15.27 9.06 71.10
N ARG A 229 14.14 9.76 70.98
CA ARG A 229 13.91 11.23 71.02
C ARG A 229 14.18 11.93 69.69
N VAL A 230 13.13 12.47 69.06
CA VAL A 230 13.07 13.85 68.52
C VAL A 230 11.64 14.21 68.05
N SER A 231 11.16 15.29 68.65
CA SER A 231 10.24 16.35 68.15
C SER A 231 8.75 16.09 67.90
N ASN A 232 7.94 16.60 68.85
CA ASN A 232 6.50 16.87 68.78
C ASN A 232 6.20 18.19 68.01
N ASN A 233 6.57 18.29 66.73
CA ASN A 233 6.14 19.43 65.91
C ASN A 233 4.77 19.15 65.25
N THR A 234 3.87 20.13 65.29
CA THR A 234 2.54 20.11 64.64
C THR A 234 2.62 19.82 63.14
N ILE A 235 3.68 20.27 62.47
CA ILE A 235 3.99 19.99 61.06
C ILE A 235 4.24 18.49 60.83
N THR A 236 4.94 17.82 61.76
CA THR A 236 5.22 16.38 61.68
C THR A 236 3.92 15.56 61.83
N ARG A 237 2.97 16.04 62.65
CA ARG A 237 1.63 15.44 62.79
C ARG A 237 0.81 15.55 61.51
N GLN A 238 0.76 16.74 60.89
CA GLN A 238 0.04 16.94 59.62
C GLN A 238 0.61 16.08 58.48
N ILE A 239 1.93 16.00 58.35
CA ILE A 239 2.56 15.15 57.33
C ILE A 239 2.31 13.66 57.64
N SER A 240 2.36 13.25 58.91
CA SER A 240 2.05 11.87 59.33
C SER A 240 0.60 11.48 59.02
N GLU A 241 -0.35 12.40 59.15
CA GLU A 241 -1.77 12.17 58.87
C GLU A 241 -2.05 12.01 57.37
N VAL A 242 -1.46 12.88 56.53
CA VAL A 242 -1.51 12.74 55.06
C VAL A 242 -0.86 11.42 54.61
N VAL A 243 0.28 11.06 55.20
CA VAL A 243 1.00 9.80 54.93
C VAL A 243 0.22 8.56 55.38
N LYS A 244 -0.54 8.65 56.47
CA LYS A 244 -1.36 7.54 56.99
C LYS A 244 -2.53 7.22 56.06
N ASN A 245 -3.04 8.21 55.35
CA ASN A 245 -4.18 8.11 54.44
C ASN A 245 -3.81 7.62 53.03
N LEU A 246 -2.51 7.46 52.74
CA LEU A 246 -1.99 7.01 51.45
C LEU A 246 -1.84 5.48 51.43
N ASP A 247 -2.77 4.82 50.74
CA ASP A 247 -2.74 3.38 50.50
C ASP A 247 -1.85 3.06 49.27
N PRO A 248 -0.72 2.34 49.45
CA PRO A 248 0.22 2.07 48.36
C PRO A 248 -0.41 1.28 47.21
N GLU A 249 -1.38 0.39 47.48
CA GLU A 249 -2.04 -0.41 46.46
C GLU A 249 -2.92 0.47 45.54
N LYS A 250 -3.63 1.44 46.13
CA LYS A 250 -4.44 2.42 45.37
C LYS A 250 -3.55 3.33 44.52
N ILE A 251 -2.39 3.75 45.03
CA ILE A 251 -1.42 4.55 44.26
C ILE A 251 -0.88 3.76 43.07
N GLU A 252 -0.52 2.48 43.26
CA GLU A 252 -0.02 1.62 42.19
C GLU A 252 -1.09 1.36 41.11
N LYS A 253 -2.35 1.15 41.53
CA LYS A 253 -3.48 1.04 40.60
C LYS A 253 -3.65 2.31 39.76
N VAL A 254 -3.64 3.49 40.39
CA VAL A 254 -3.74 4.79 39.69
C VAL A 254 -2.53 5.02 38.79
N ALA A 255 -1.31 4.65 39.21
CA ALA A 255 -0.11 4.73 38.37
C ALA A 255 -0.24 3.86 37.11
N THR A 256 -0.81 2.67 37.24
CA THR A 256 -1.06 1.75 36.11
C THR A 256 -2.13 2.30 35.16
N MET A 257 -3.22 2.86 35.69
CA MET A 257 -4.27 3.53 34.89
C MET A 257 -3.72 4.75 34.15
N LYS A 258 -2.95 5.61 34.84
CA LYS A 258 -2.24 6.75 34.23
C LYS A 258 -1.33 6.31 33.10
N LYS A 259 -0.48 5.31 33.34
CA LYS A 259 0.48 4.81 32.34
C LYS A 259 -0.22 4.29 31.09
N SER A 260 -1.22 3.43 31.26
CA SER A 260 -1.97 2.87 30.13
C SER A 260 -2.78 3.93 29.37
N THR A 261 -3.40 4.87 30.08
CA THR A 261 -4.14 5.99 29.47
C THR A 261 -3.22 6.96 28.73
N ASN A 262 -2.01 7.22 29.24
CA ASN A 262 -1.02 8.06 28.56
C ASN A 262 -0.47 7.38 27.29
N ILE A 263 -0.30 6.06 27.30
CA ILE A 263 0.04 5.30 26.08
C ILE A 263 -1.10 5.35 25.09
N LEU A 264 -2.36 5.19 25.55
CA LEU A 264 -3.53 5.34 24.70
C LEU A 264 -3.58 6.75 24.09
N LEU A 265 -3.43 7.80 24.89
CA LEU A 265 -3.36 9.20 24.42
C LEU A 265 -2.27 9.39 23.37
N ALA A 266 -1.08 8.81 23.57
CA ALA A 266 -0.01 8.86 22.58
C ALA A 266 -0.41 8.18 21.26
N ILE A 267 -1.04 7.00 21.31
CA ILE A 267 -1.56 6.32 20.12
C ILE A 267 -2.59 7.20 19.39
N MET A 268 -3.53 7.80 20.12
CA MET A 268 -4.55 8.69 19.58
C MET A 268 -3.94 9.95 18.95
N CYS A 269 -2.92 10.55 19.58
CA CYS A 269 -2.21 11.71 19.04
C CYS A 269 -1.39 11.38 17.79
N ILE A 270 -0.68 10.25 17.78
CA ILE A 270 0.12 9.84 16.62
C ILE A 270 -0.78 9.57 15.43
N THR A 271 -1.84 8.77 15.61
CA THR A 271 -2.82 8.48 14.56
C THR A 271 -3.52 9.75 14.05
N TRP A 272 -3.80 10.70 14.95
CA TRP A 272 -4.34 12.00 14.58
C TRP A 272 -3.37 12.89 13.79
N ILE A 273 -2.09 12.92 14.16
CA ILE A 273 -1.06 13.64 13.39
C ILE A 273 -0.89 12.99 12.01
N CYS A 274 -0.88 11.66 11.94
CA CYS A 274 -0.90 10.92 10.68
C CYS A 274 -2.08 11.36 9.81
N GLU A 275 -3.26 11.58 10.39
CA GLU A 275 -4.39 12.13 9.64
C GLU A 275 -4.12 13.54 9.13
N ILE A 276 -3.72 14.46 10.00
CA ILE A 276 -3.53 15.86 9.60
C ILE A 276 -2.55 15.91 8.42
N ILE A 277 -1.49 15.10 8.47
CA ILE A 277 -0.53 14.95 7.38
C ILE A 277 -1.21 14.38 6.12
N SER A 278 -2.01 13.32 6.25
CA SER A 278 -2.77 12.74 5.13
C SER A 278 -3.71 13.77 4.49
N PHE A 279 -4.40 14.57 5.30
CA PHE A 279 -5.32 15.61 4.83
C PHE A 279 -4.59 16.73 4.05
N TYR A 280 -3.49 17.27 4.56
CA TYR A 280 -2.82 18.44 3.96
C TYR A 280 -1.82 18.13 2.84
N PHE A 281 -1.21 16.93 2.80
CA PHE A 281 -0.08 16.64 1.88
C PHE A 281 -0.44 15.86 0.61
N THR A 282 -1.72 15.53 0.38
CA THR A 282 -2.13 14.58 -0.68
C THR A 282 -2.29 15.25 -2.06
N SER A 283 -1.33 16.07 -2.47
CA SER A 283 -1.32 16.73 -3.80
C SER A 283 -0.29 16.17 -4.79
N SER A 284 0.67 15.32 -4.37
CA SER A 284 1.48 14.57 -5.34
C SER A 284 2.25 13.39 -4.70
N ARG A 285 2.08 12.19 -5.27
CA ARG A 285 2.79 10.91 -5.00
C ARG A 285 2.22 10.01 -3.89
N ILE A 286 2.00 8.75 -4.28
CA ILE A 286 1.13 7.75 -3.64
C ILE A 286 1.84 6.89 -2.56
N SER A 287 3.17 6.97 -2.35
CA SER A 287 3.85 5.92 -1.56
C SER A 287 3.95 6.10 -0.03
N PRO A 288 4.08 7.31 0.57
CA PRO A 288 4.20 7.42 2.04
C PRO A 288 2.87 7.66 2.76
N ILE A 289 1.86 8.22 2.08
CA ILE A 289 0.59 8.65 2.71
C ILE A 289 -0.34 7.47 3.01
N MET A 290 -0.42 6.49 2.10
CA MET A 290 -1.21 5.25 2.31
C MET A 290 -0.81 4.49 3.58
N PHE A 291 0.48 4.52 3.93
CA PHE A 291 0.98 3.87 5.14
C PHE A 291 0.44 4.52 6.43
N LEU A 292 0.26 5.84 6.42
CA LEU A 292 -0.28 6.61 7.54
C LEU A 292 -1.76 6.27 7.77
N ASP A 293 -2.54 6.13 6.70
CA ASP A 293 -3.95 5.73 6.78
C ASP A 293 -4.12 4.29 7.28
N ILE A 294 -3.22 3.38 6.89
CA ILE A 294 -3.20 2.01 7.41
C ILE A 294 -2.90 1.98 8.90
N ILE A 295 -1.98 2.80 9.41
CA ILE A 295 -1.70 2.92 10.85
C ILE A 295 -2.97 3.36 11.59
N ASN A 296 -3.71 4.32 11.04
CA ASN A 296 -4.96 4.79 11.63
C ASN A 296 -6.06 3.70 11.61
N ALA A 297 -6.19 2.99 10.48
CA ALA A 297 -7.13 1.88 10.35
C ALA A 297 -6.83 0.71 11.32
N LEU A 298 -5.57 0.52 11.71
CA LEU A 298 -5.11 -0.49 12.67
C LEU A 298 -5.16 -0.05 14.14
N GLN A 299 -5.60 1.17 14.44
CA GLN A 299 -5.62 1.70 15.80
C GLN A 299 -6.34 0.79 16.82
N GLY A 300 -7.43 0.14 16.41
CA GLY A 300 -8.15 -0.80 17.27
C GLY A 300 -7.33 -2.05 17.64
N ALA A 301 -6.46 -2.52 16.74
CA ALA A 301 -5.53 -3.59 17.04
C ALA A 301 -4.45 -3.15 18.07
N PHE A 302 -3.98 -1.90 18.00
CA PHE A 302 -3.05 -1.37 19.01
C PHE A 302 -3.70 -1.23 20.39
N ILE A 303 -4.96 -0.78 20.45
CA ILE A 303 -5.72 -0.70 21.71
C ILE A 303 -5.90 -2.09 22.33
N PHE A 304 -6.27 -3.11 21.53
CA PHE A 304 -6.37 -4.48 22.03
C PHE A 304 -5.04 -5.02 22.54
N MET A 305 -3.95 -4.74 21.83
CA MET A 305 -2.61 -5.14 22.28
C MET A 305 -2.25 -4.51 23.64
N LEU A 306 -2.59 -3.23 23.84
CA LEU A 306 -2.32 -2.47 25.07
C LEU A 306 -3.13 -3.01 26.26
N PHE A 307 -4.43 -3.20 26.10
CA PHE A 307 -5.35 -3.48 27.22
C PHE A 307 -5.67 -4.96 27.44
N VAL A 308 -5.26 -5.86 26.53
CA VAL A 308 -5.50 -7.31 26.67
C VAL A 308 -4.21 -8.11 26.58
N CYS A 309 -3.36 -7.84 25.60
CA CYS A 309 -2.19 -8.69 25.32
C CYS A 309 -0.96 -8.39 26.20
N LEU A 310 -0.89 -7.20 26.81
CA LEU A 310 0.23 -6.86 27.69
C LEU A 310 0.22 -7.72 28.96
N PRO A 311 1.41 -8.02 29.54
CA PRO A 311 1.52 -8.91 30.70
C PRO A 311 0.65 -8.51 31.89
N GLY A 312 0.52 -7.20 32.16
CA GLY A 312 -0.28 -6.69 33.28
C GLY A 312 -1.76 -7.08 33.17
N PRO A 313 -2.51 -6.53 32.19
CA PRO A 313 -3.91 -6.89 31.99
C PRO A 313 -4.13 -8.39 31.78
N MET A 314 -3.26 -9.05 30.99
CA MET A 314 -3.37 -10.48 30.71
C MET A 314 -3.28 -11.32 32.00
N ASN A 315 -2.45 -10.94 32.97
CA ASN A 315 -2.35 -11.67 34.24
C ASN A 315 -3.63 -11.53 35.08
N ILE A 316 -4.25 -10.34 35.11
CA ILE A 316 -5.54 -10.12 35.78
C ILE A 316 -6.63 -10.98 35.14
N ILE A 317 -6.68 -10.98 33.81
CA ILE A 317 -7.65 -11.77 33.03
C ILE A 317 -7.45 -13.26 33.30
N ARG A 318 -6.21 -13.77 33.23
CA ARG A 318 -5.90 -15.18 33.51
C ARG A 318 -6.26 -15.57 34.94
N LYS A 319 -5.96 -14.72 35.92
CA LYS A 319 -6.31 -14.95 37.33
C LYS A 319 -7.82 -15.06 37.48
N TYR A 320 -8.58 -14.11 36.92
CA TYR A 320 -10.05 -14.16 36.95
C TYR A 320 -10.61 -15.46 36.35
N PHE A 321 -10.12 -15.89 35.19
CA PHE A 321 -10.60 -17.14 34.59
C PHE A 321 -10.16 -18.38 35.36
N LYS A 322 -8.99 -18.36 36.00
CA LYS A 322 -8.52 -19.44 36.87
C LYS A 322 -9.40 -19.54 38.12
N ASP A 323 -9.61 -18.43 38.82
CA ASP A 323 -10.43 -18.38 40.04
C ASP A 323 -11.87 -18.81 39.73
N LYS A 324 -12.44 -18.35 38.60
CA LYS A 324 -13.77 -18.77 38.15
C LYS A 324 -13.83 -20.25 37.78
N TYR A 325 -12.77 -20.79 37.19
CA TYR A 325 -12.68 -22.22 36.90
C TYR A 325 -12.65 -23.06 38.18
N GLU A 326 -11.84 -22.66 39.17
CA GLU A 326 -11.74 -23.34 40.47
C GLU A 326 -13.09 -23.34 41.22
N ILE A 327 -13.81 -22.22 41.24
CA ILE A 327 -15.15 -22.14 41.86
C ILE A 327 -16.15 -23.07 41.18
N VAL A 328 -16.15 -23.12 39.83
CA VAL A 328 -17.06 -23.99 39.08
C VAL A 328 -16.72 -25.46 39.31
N ASP A 329 -15.43 -25.79 39.41
CA ASP A 329 -14.95 -27.16 39.68
C ASP A 329 -15.31 -27.60 41.12
N GLU A 330 -15.12 -26.73 42.12
CA GLU A 330 -15.54 -26.99 43.50
C GLU A 330 -17.06 -27.16 43.64
N THR A 331 -17.85 -26.34 42.96
CA THR A 331 -19.31 -26.43 42.98
C THR A 331 -19.78 -27.74 42.34
N ARG A 332 -19.19 -28.10 41.19
CA ARG A 332 -19.44 -29.39 40.52
C ARG A 332 -19.07 -30.57 41.43
N GLN A 333 -17.95 -30.48 42.14
CA GLN A 333 -17.50 -31.54 43.04
C GLN A 333 -18.41 -31.69 44.26
N LYS A 334 -18.94 -30.58 44.80
CA LYS A 334 -19.95 -30.61 45.87
C LYS A 334 -21.25 -31.27 45.43
N GLU A 335 -21.79 -30.88 44.28
CA GLU A 335 -23.01 -31.51 43.72
C GLU A 335 -22.79 -33.01 43.45
N LEU A 336 -21.63 -33.41 42.93
CA LEU A 336 -21.30 -34.83 42.74
C LEU A 336 -21.25 -35.61 44.07
N ASN A 337 -20.72 -35.00 45.12
CA ASN A 337 -20.62 -35.62 46.44
C ASN A 337 -21.98 -35.73 47.14
N GLU A 338 -22.86 -34.75 46.96
CA GLU A 338 -24.26 -34.79 47.46
C GLU A 338 -25.10 -35.85 46.74
N ILE A 339 -24.93 -35.99 45.42
CA ILE A 339 -25.57 -37.07 44.66
C ILE A 339 -25.03 -38.43 45.13
N ARG A 340 -23.71 -38.54 45.36
CA ARG A 340 -23.09 -39.78 45.85
C ARG A 340 -23.55 -40.17 47.26
N SER A 341 -23.75 -39.20 48.16
CA SER A 341 -24.25 -39.47 49.52
C SER A 341 -25.74 -39.83 49.53
N ALA A 342 -26.56 -39.21 48.67
CA ALA A 342 -27.96 -39.57 48.49
C ALA A 342 -28.13 -40.98 47.87
N LEU A 343 -27.22 -41.37 46.96
CA LEU A 343 -27.21 -42.71 46.34
C LEU A 343 -26.73 -43.82 47.27
N LEU A 344 -25.89 -43.52 48.26
CA LEU A 344 -25.45 -44.49 49.26
C LEU A 344 -26.52 -44.78 50.33
N GLN A 345 -27.53 -43.91 50.50
CA GLN A 345 -28.64 -44.12 51.43
C GLN A 345 -29.75 -45.02 50.87
N ASN A 346 -29.98 -45.04 49.55
CA ASN A 346 -30.96 -45.91 48.92
C ASN A 346 -30.27 -47.15 48.33
N GLY A 347 -30.02 -48.12 49.21
CA GLY A 347 -29.60 -49.45 48.80
C GLY A 347 -30.66 -50.11 47.92
N THR A 348 -30.23 -50.56 46.75
CA THR A 348 -30.87 -51.48 45.79
C THR A 348 -31.61 -50.85 44.61
N MET A 349 -31.11 -51.20 43.41
CA MET A 349 -31.73 -51.08 42.09
C MET A 349 -31.75 -49.70 41.40
N GLN A 350 -30.61 -49.02 41.25
CA GLN A 350 -30.48 -47.98 40.20
C GLN A 350 -29.08 -47.87 39.55
N ASN A 351 -28.17 -48.81 39.78
CA ASN A 351 -26.80 -48.74 39.26
C ASN A 351 -26.68 -48.88 37.72
N LEU A 352 -27.71 -49.37 37.01
CA LEU A 352 -27.66 -49.51 35.54
C LEU A 352 -28.15 -48.27 34.77
N LEU A 353 -29.07 -47.48 35.33
CA LEU A 353 -29.51 -46.22 34.71
C LEU A 353 -28.47 -45.11 34.91
N ILE A 354 -27.76 -45.14 36.04
CA ILE A 354 -26.82 -44.09 36.46
C ILE A 354 -25.51 -44.13 35.64
N GLU A 355 -24.97 -45.30 35.29
CA GLU A 355 -23.81 -45.37 34.37
C GLU A 355 -24.14 -44.92 32.94
N SER A 356 -25.41 -45.00 32.52
CA SER A 356 -25.85 -44.57 31.19
C SER A 356 -26.14 -43.06 31.08
N LEU A 357 -26.59 -42.42 32.17
CA LEU A 357 -27.01 -41.01 32.18
C LEU A 357 -25.92 -40.04 32.62
N LEU A 358 -24.97 -40.47 33.45
CA LEU A 358 -23.87 -39.63 33.93
C LEU A 358 -22.98 -39.05 32.81
N PRO A 359 -22.63 -39.79 31.74
CA PRO A 359 -21.89 -39.24 30.60
C PRO A 359 -22.70 -38.21 29.80
N ILE A 360 -24.02 -38.39 29.71
CA ILE A 360 -24.93 -37.54 28.93
C ILE A 360 -25.14 -36.18 29.63
N VAL A 361 -25.28 -36.18 30.96
CA VAL A 361 -25.34 -34.94 31.77
C VAL A 361 -23.99 -34.21 31.76
N LEU A 362 -22.86 -34.94 31.77
CA LEU A 362 -21.52 -34.36 31.61
C LEU A 362 -21.27 -33.79 30.19
N GLU A 363 -21.91 -34.33 29.14
CA GLU A 363 -21.87 -33.78 27.78
C GLU A 363 -22.75 -32.55 27.58
N ILE A 364 -23.96 -32.52 28.19
CA ILE A 364 -24.88 -31.37 28.11
C ILE A 364 -24.29 -30.12 28.80
N PHE A 365 -23.47 -30.29 29.84
CA PHE A 365 -22.78 -29.20 30.54
C PHE A 365 -21.31 -29.01 30.12
N SER A 366 -20.88 -29.60 28.99
CA SER A 366 -19.47 -29.59 28.63
C SER A 366 -18.98 -28.20 28.18
N PHE A 367 -18.20 -27.61 29.07
CA PHE A 367 -17.23 -26.52 28.86
C PHE A 367 -16.23 -26.79 27.71
N LYS A 368 -16.36 -27.91 26.98
CA LYS A 368 -15.55 -28.31 25.81
C LYS A 368 -15.77 -27.37 24.62
N SER A 369 -16.96 -26.77 24.46
CA SER A 369 -17.23 -25.75 23.42
C SER A 369 -16.53 -24.41 23.72
N TYR A 370 -16.53 -23.98 24.99
CA TYR A 370 -15.87 -22.75 25.43
C TYR A 370 -14.35 -22.88 25.48
N LEU A 371 -13.83 -24.03 25.96
CA LEU A 371 -12.41 -24.34 25.97
C LEU A 371 -11.88 -24.64 24.56
N SER A 372 -12.70 -25.21 23.65
CA SER A 372 -12.37 -25.31 22.22
C SER A 372 -12.28 -23.93 21.59
N THR A 373 -13.15 -22.99 21.95
CA THR A 373 -13.13 -21.63 21.41
C THR A 373 -11.95 -20.84 21.96
N TYR A 374 -11.65 -20.95 23.25
CA TYR A 374 -10.47 -20.37 23.88
C TYR A 374 -9.15 -21.01 23.40
N LYS A 375 -9.05 -22.34 23.26
CA LYS A 375 -7.88 -23.00 22.63
C LYS A 375 -7.77 -22.66 21.16
N LYS A 376 -8.87 -22.55 20.40
CA LYS A 376 -8.86 -22.09 19.00
C LYS A 376 -8.40 -20.64 18.90
N ILE A 377 -8.83 -19.74 19.79
CA ILE A 377 -8.42 -18.33 19.82
C ILE A 377 -6.97 -18.17 20.31
N SER A 378 -6.55 -18.88 21.35
CA SER A 378 -5.17 -18.88 21.87
C SER A 378 -4.17 -19.53 20.89
N GLN A 379 -4.54 -20.66 20.28
CA GLN A 379 -3.78 -21.23 19.17
C GLN A 379 -3.84 -20.35 17.93
N SER A 380 -4.95 -19.66 17.64
CA SER A 380 -5.02 -18.70 16.54
C SER A 380 -4.10 -17.50 16.80
N ILE A 381 -4.01 -16.94 18.01
CA ILE A 381 -3.14 -15.81 18.35
C ILE A 381 -1.65 -16.21 18.38
N SER A 382 -1.31 -17.39 18.92
CA SER A 382 0.04 -17.96 18.88
C SER A 382 0.47 -18.33 17.45
N ARG A 383 -0.43 -18.99 16.70
CA ARG A 383 -0.26 -19.22 15.26
C ARG A 383 -0.20 -17.90 14.52
N THR A 384 -0.89 -16.83 14.89
CA THR A 384 -0.83 -15.55 14.15
C THR A 384 0.49 -14.83 14.39
N LYS A 385 1.08 -14.87 15.60
CA LYS A 385 2.44 -14.36 15.81
C LYS A 385 3.51 -15.20 15.10
N ILE A 386 3.38 -16.53 15.10
CA ILE A 386 4.34 -17.44 14.45
C ILE A 386 4.11 -17.51 12.93
N ILE A 387 2.87 -17.45 12.43
CA ILE A 387 2.49 -17.38 11.01
C ILE A 387 2.74 -15.99 10.47
N ILE A 388 2.59 -14.90 11.23
CA ILE A 388 3.07 -13.60 10.73
C ILE A 388 4.59 -13.61 10.68
N ARG A 389 5.31 -14.12 11.68
CA ARG A 389 6.79 -14.14 11.65
C ARG A 389 7.36 -15.17 10.66
N MET A 390 6.72 -16.33 10.50
CA MET A 390 7.08 -17.39 9.56
C MET A 390 6.52 -17.12 8.17
N LYS A 391 5.29 -16.64 7.96
CA LYS A 391 4.87 -16.18 6.62
C LYS A 391 5.63 -14.92 6.25
N PHE A 392 5.90 -13.94 7.12
CA PHE A 392 6.73 -12.81 6.72
C PHE A 392 8.16 -13.23 6.32
N ASN A 393 8.77 -14.24 6.96
CA ASN A 393 10.07 -14.79 6.53
C ASN A 393 10.01 -15.82 5.38
N ILE A 394 8.98 -16.67 5.29
CA ILE A 394 8.79 -17.70 4.23
C ILE A 394 8.23 -17.06 2.95
N PHE A 395 7.39 -16.05 3.07
CA PHE A 395 6.81 -15.28 1.95
C PHE A 395 7.85 -14.35 1.33
N ILE A 396 8.89 -13.94 2.06
CA ILE A 396 10.08 -13.27 1.48
C ILE A 396 11.03 -14.30 0.82
N GLN A 397 11.05 -15.55 1.28
CA GLN A 397 11.99 -16.57 0.80
C GLN A 397 11.50 -17.40 -0.42
N ASN A 398 10.19 -17.52 -0.66
CA ASN A 398 9.63 -18.39 -1.72
C ASN A 398 8.97 -17.66 -2.90
N ILE A 399 9.33 -16.40 -3.17
CA ILE A 399 8.84 -15.73 -4.37
C ILE A 399 9.67 -16.23 -5.56
N ARG A 400 9.04 -17.06 -6.39
CA ARG A 400 9.54 -17.44 -7.70
C ARG A 400 9.39 -16.21 -8.62
N SER A 401 10.33 -16.07 -9.55
CA SER A 401 10.25 -15.15 -10.69
C SER A 401 8.95 -15.29 -11.48
N TRP A 402 8.69 -14.38 -12.44
CA TRP A 402 7.48 -14.35 -13.27
C TRP A 402 6.92 -15.75 -13.59
N ASP A 403 5.97 -16.21 -12.77
CA ASP A 403 5.42 -17.57 -12.82
C ASP A 403 4.11 -17.55 -13.60
N LEU A 404 4.20 -17.87 -14.88
CA LEU A 404 3.08 -17.82 -15.82
C LEU A 404 2.23 -19.11 -15.83
N ARG A 405 2.45 -20.03 -14.89
CA ARG A 405 1.64 -21.26 -14.76
C ARG A 405 0.16 -20.98 -14.52
N SER A 406 -0.18 -19.85 -13.89
CA SER A 406 -1.57 -19.41 -13.73
C SER A 406 -2.30 -19.18 -15.06
N LEU A 407 -1.55 -18.94 -16.14
CA LEU A 407 -2.03 -18.79 -17.51
C LEU A 407 -1.84 -20.07 -18.34
N ASN A 408 -1.55 -21.22 -17.70
CA ASN A 408 -1.19 -22.48 -18.35
C ASN A 408 0.09 -22.41 -19.22
N LEU A 409 1.01 -21.49 -18.91
CA LEU A 409 2.28 -21.35 -19.63
C LEU A 409 3.42 -21.95 -18.80
N THR A 410 3.98 -23.06 -19.30
CA THR A 410 5.07 -23.80 -18.65
C THR A 410 6.41 -23.64 -19.36
N SER A 411 6.41 -23.38 -20.67
CA SER A 411 7.61 -23.12 -21.47
C SER A 411 7.40 -21.91 -22.38
N PHE A 412 8.12 -20.83 -22.09
CA PHE A 412 8.11 -19.59 -22.87
C PHE A 412 9.52 -19.01 -22.93
N SER A 413 9.78 -18.21 -23.95
CA SER A 413 10.96 -17.35 -24.05
C SER A 413 10.53 -15.88 -24.06
N ILE A 414 11.18 -15.07 -23.23
CA ILE A 414 10.94 -13.63 -23.21
C ILE A 414 11.64 -13.00 -24.41
N ILE A 415 10.88 -12.29 -25.25
CA ILE A 415 11.41 -11.50 -26.36
C ILE A 415 11.79 -10.11 -25.87
N HIS A 416 10.83 -9.40 -25.27
CA HIS A 416 10.95 -7.99 -24.91
C HIS A 416 10.18 -7.68 -23.62
N VAL A 417 10.68 -6.72 -22.85
CA VAL A 417 10.09 -6.26 -21.58
C VAL A 417 10.06 -4.74 -21.52
N SER A 418 8.89 -4.18 -21.18
CA SER A 418 8.77 -2.78 -20.78
C SER A 418 8.28 -2.68 -19.34
N ILE A 419 8.77 -1.69 -18.60
CA ILE A 419 8.47 -1.51 -17.18
C ILE A 419 7.79 -0.17 -16.97
N TYR A 420 6.64 -0.19 -16.27
CA TYR A 420 5.96 1.01 -15.79
C TYR A 420 5.67 0.86 -14.30
N CYS A 421 6.32 1.68 -13.46
CA CYS A 421 6.18 1.62 -12.00
C CYS A 421 6.42 0.20 -11.44
N ASN A 422 5.35 -0.47 -10.97
CA ASN A 422 5.37 -1.84 -10.44
C ASN A 422 4.81 -2.90 -11.41
N ARG A 423 4.68 -2.55 -12.69
CA ARG A 423 4.13 -3.38 -13.76
C ARG A 423 5.21 -3.69 -14.78
N ALA A 424 5.30 -4.95 -15.20
CA ALA A 424 6.11 -5.39 -16.31
C ALA A 424 5.21 -5.90 -17.43
N PHE A 425 5.49 -5.51 -18.66
CA PHE A 425 4.80 -5.97 -19.87
C PHE A 425 5.75 -6.88 -20.63
N LEU A 426 5.44 -8.18 -20.64
CA LEU A 426 6.28 -9.25 -21.17
C LEU A 426 5.77 -9.66 -22.54
N SER A 427 6.56 -9.37 -23.57
CA SER A 427 6.36 -9.96 -24.89
C SER A 427 7.02 -11.33 -24.91
N ILE A 428 6.23 -12.38 -25.12
CA ILE A 428 6.68 -13.77 -25.02
C ILE A 428 6.46 -14.53 -26.32
N GLU A 429 7.37 -15.46 -26.60
CA GLU A 429 7.21 -16.47 -27.64
C GLU A 429 7.02 -17.83 -26.97
N SER A 430 6.01 -18.59 -27.41
CA SER A 430 5.81 -19.95 -26.92
C SER A 430 6.45 -20.96 -27.87
N THR A 431 7.20 -21.89 -27.29
CA THR A 431 7.87 -22.98 -28.02
C THR A 431 6.92 -24.07 -28.50
N ASN A 432 5.72 -24.19 -27.92
CA ASN A 432 4.85 -25.36 -28.11
C ASN A 432 3.45 -25.06 -28.71
N ASN A 433 3.03 -23.79 -28.90
CA ASN A 433 1.74 -23.48 -29.53
C ASN A 433 1.62 -22.03 -30.03
N ARG A 434 1.19 -21.83 -31.29
CA ARG A 434 0.89 -20.49 -31.89
C ARG A 434 -0.42 -19.84 -31.38
N LYS A 435 -1.13 -20.46 -30.44
CA LYS A 435 -2.45 -20.01 -29.91
C LYS A 435 -2.36 -19.27 -28.57
N ILE A 436 -1.16 -18.93 -28.13
CA ILE A 436 -0.88 -18.41 -26.79
C ILE A 436 -0.86 -16.87 -26.81
N PRO A 437 -1.35 -16.19 -25.76
CA PRO A 437 -1.21 -14.74 -25.61
C PRO A 437 0.25 -14.30 -25.67
N THR A 438 0.54 -13.30 -26.50
CA THR A 438 1.92 -12.86 -26.75
C THR A 438 2.35 -11.70 -25.85
N LEU A 439 1.41 -11.03 -25.17
CA LEU A 439 1.70 -9.93 -24.24
C LEU A 439 1.06 -10.18 -22.88
N ILE A 440 1.90 -10.19 -21.84
CA ILE A 440 1.49 -10.49 -20.46
C ILE A 440 1.85 -9.33 -19.55
N GLU A 441 0.90 -8.91 -18.72
CA GLU A 441 1.14 -7.99 -17.62
C GLU A 441 1.50 -8.79 -16.37
N ALA A 442 2.65 -8.50 -15.77
CA ALA A 442 3.15 -9.13 -14.55
C ALA A 442 3.70 -8.07 -13.56
N SER A 443 4.09 -8.51 -12.36
CA SER A 443 4.66 -7.64 -11.34
C SER A 443 6.11 -7.24 -11.63
N TRP A 444 6.46 -5.98 -11.36
CA TRP A 444 7.84 -5.51 -11.30
C TRP A 444 8.15 -4.91 -9.92
N PRO A 445 9.31 -5.23 -9.30
CA PRO A 445 10.27 -6.28 -9.69
C PRO A 445 9.64 -7.68 -9.67
N GLU A 446 10.29 -8.67 -10.29
CA GLU A 446 9.74 -10.04 -10.46
C GLU A 446 9.22 -10.69 -9.17
N ASN A 447 9.76 -10.27 -8.01
CA ASN A 447 9.43 -10.82 -6.70
C ASN A 447 8.41 -9.98 -5.90
N MET A 448 7.64 -9.10 -6.55
CA MET A 448 6.67 -8.24 -5.86
C MET A 448 5.26 -8.84 -5.91
N LEU A 449 4.60 -8.99 -4.75
CA LEU A 449 3.32 -9.68 -4.60
C LEU A 449 2.08 -8.91 -5.07
N SER A 450 2.26 -7.75 -5.70
CA SER A 450 1.18 -6.80 -5.97
C SER A 450 0.31 -7.16 -7.18
N ILE A 451 0.82 -7.96 -8.15
CA ILE A 451 0.13 -8.16 -9.44
C ILE A 451 0.20 -9.65 -9.83
N ARG A 452 -0.95 -10.29 -10.00
CA ARG A 452 -1.03 -11.62 -10.63
C ARG A 452 -0.82 -11.48 -12.14
N PRO A 453 0.00 -12.34 -12.77
CA PRO A 453 0.16 -12.33 -14.22
C PRO A 453 -1.19 -12.47 -14.93
N LYS A 454 -1.44 -11.61 -15.91
CA LYS A 454 -2.65 -11.64 -16.73
C LYS A 454 -2.33 -11.32 -18.19
N VAL A 455 -3.13 -11.82 -19.11
CA VAL A 455 -3.04 -11.44 -20.52
C VAL A 455 -3.40 -9.96 -20.65
N PHE A 456 -2.56 -9.20 -21.33
CA PHE A 456 -2.83 -7.78 -21.54
C PHE A 456 -3.96 -7.60 -22.56
N SER A 457 -4.94 -6.75 -22.24
CA SER A 457 -6.08 -6.40 -23.12
C SER A 457 -7.05 -7.55 -23.45
N GLU A 458 -7.30 -8.48 -22.52
CA GLU A 458 -8.36 -9.50 -22.64
C GLU A 458 -9.51 -9.20 -21.66
N ASP A 459 -10.58 -8.57 -22.14
CA ASP A 459 -11.85 -8.51 -21.39
C ASP A 459 -12.67 -9.78 -21.72
N PRO A 460 -12.85 -10.70 -20.74
CA PRO A 460 -13.53 -11.97 -20.97
C PRO A 460 -15.00 -11.83 -21.39
N THR A 461 -15.63 -10.67 -21.14
CA THR A 461 -17.04 -10.43 -21.52
C THR A 461 -17.20 -10.12 -23.02
N ILE A 462 -16.21 -9.47 -23.66
CA ILE A 462 -16.27 -9.07 -25.07
C ILE A 462 -16.17 -10.27 -26.02
N ARG A 463 -15.56 -11.38 -25.56
CA ARG A 463 -15.37 -12.63 -26.34
C ARG A 463 -16.67 -13.24 -26.88
N TYR A 464 -17.80 -12.98 -26.22
CA TYR A 464 -19.10 -13.53 -26.59
C TYR A 464 -19.99 -12.58 -27.40
N LEU A 465 -19.69 -11.28 -27.41
CA LEU A 465 -20.61 -10.25 -27.89
C LEU A 465 -20.35 -9.76 -29.33
N ARG A 466 -19.14 -9.90 -29.89
CA ARG A 466 -18.82 -9.42 -31.25
C ARG A 466 -17.80 -10.29 -32.03
N PRO A 467 -18.23 -11.35 -32.72
CA PRO A 467 -17.36 -12.18 -33.59
C PRO A 467 -16.78 -11.45 -34.83
N GLY A 468 -17.11 -10.17 -35.07
CA GLY A 468 -16.60 -9.36 -36.18
C GLY A 468 -15.21 -8.74 -35.98
N LEU A 469 -14.72 -8.64 -34.74
CA LEU A 469 -13.52 -7.85 -34.34
C LEU A 469 -12.29 -8.71 -34.00
N ILE A 470 -12.07 -9.82 -34.72
CA ILE A 470 -11.04 -10.82 -34.38
C ILE A 470 -9.61 -10.24 -34.41
N CYS A 471 -9.32 -9.33 -35.35
CA CYS A 471 -7.99 -8.72 -35.51
C CYS A 471 -7.78 -7.43 -34.70
N ASP A 472 -8.73 -7.05 -33.84
CA ASP A 472 -8.57 -5.90 -32.94
C ASP A 472 -7.65 -6.22 -31.75
N HIS A 473 -7.57 -7.49 -31.37
CA HIS A 473 -6.73 -7.97 -30.26
C HIS A 473 -5.26 -8.07 -30.64
N ILE A 474 -4.39 -8.03 -29.64
CA ILE A 474 -2.94 -8.21 -29.83
C ILE A 474 -2.69 -9.68 -30.20
N VAL A 475 -2.09 -9.90 -31.37
CA VAL A 475 -1.87 -11.23 -31.94
C VAL A 475 -0.43 -11.69 -31.68
N ASN A 476 0.55 -10.85 -32.02
CA ASN A 476 1.97 -11.15 -31.91
C ASN A 476 2.79 -9.92 -31.52
N ALA A 477 2.70 -9.57 -30.23
CA ALA A 477 3.47 -8.48 -29.64
C ALA A 477 4.98 -8.78 -29.68
N ARG A 478 5.72 -7.92 -30.39
CA ARG A 478 7.14 -8.11 -30.66
C ARG A 478 8.02 -7.15 -29.86
N ALA A 479 7.64 -5.87 -29.84
CA ALA A 479 8.33 -4.82 -29.11
C ALA A 479 7.33 -3.88 -28.44
N THR A 480 7.71 -3.37 -27.28
CA THR A 480 6.87 -2.47 -26.48
C THR A 480 7.72 -1.30 -25.96
N ASP A 481 7.13 -0.12 -25.80
CA ASP A 481 7.79 0.99 -25.11
C ASP A 481 6.74 1.88 -24.44
N ILE A 482 7.16 2.70 -23.48
CA ILE A 482 6.25 3.55 -22.72
C ILE A 482 6.66 5.01 -22.86
N ASP A 483 5.73 5.83 -23.34
CA ASP A 483 5.98 7.27 -23.48
C ASP A 483 5.91 8.01 -22.12
N ARG A 484 6.32 9.29 -22.14
CA ARG A 484 6.26 10.16 -20.94
C ARG A 484 4.87 10.37 -20.37
N LYS A 485 3.82 10.19 -21.18
CA LYS A 485 2.42 10.35 -20.77
C LYS A 485 1.87 9.08 -20.11
N GLY A 486 2.66 7.99 -20.08
CA GLY A 486 2.24 6.71 -19.53
C GLY A 486 1.40 5.89 -20.50
N ASN A 487 1.55 6.11 -21.81
CA ASN A 487 0.93 5.24 -22.81
C ASN A 487 1.90 4.12 -23.18
N LEU A 488 1.40 2.89 -23.19
CA LEU A 488 2.10 1.72 -23.69
C LEU A 488 1.90 1.62 -25.20
N TRP A 489 3.00 1.68 -25.93
CA TRP A 489 3.07 1.48 -27.36
C TRP A 489 3.45 0.03 -27.65
N ILE A 490 2.72 -0.63 -28.54
CA ILE A 490 2.84 -2.05 -28.80
C ILE A 490 2.94 -2.26 -30.31
N LEU A 491 4.07 -2.80 -30.77
CA LEU A 491 4.23 -3.29 -32.13
C LEU A 491 3.81 -4.76 -32.20
N ASP A 492 2.84 -5.02 -33.07
CA ASP A 492 2.28 -6.34 -33.32
C ASP A 492 2.57 -6.74 -34.76
N ASP A 493 3.33 -7.83 -34.94
CA ASP A 493 3.66 -8.39 -36.27
C ASP A 493 2.39 -8.91 -37.00
N GLY A 494 1.27 -9.06 -36.28
CA GLY A 494 0.06 -9.67 -36.80
C GLY A 494 0.25 -11.17 -37.04
N GLY A 495 -0.43 -11.69 -38.08
CA GLY A 495 -0.35 -13.09 -38.49
C GLY A 495 -1.69 -13.82 -38.49
N LYS A 496 -1.65 -15.15 -38.62
CA LYS A 496 -2.87 -15.97 -38.70
C LYS A 496 -3.47 -16.20 -37.31
N TYR A 497 -4.63 -15.62 -37.05
CA TYR A 497 -5.37 -15.78 -35.80
C TYR A 497 -6.81 -16.26 -36.09
N HIS A 498 -7.21 -17.39 -35.50
CA HIS A 498 -8.52 -18.02 -35.73
C HIS A 498 -8.94 -18.15 -37.21
N GLY A 499 -7.98 -18.45 -38.10
CA GLY A 499 -8.24 -18.64 -39.53
C GLY A 499 -8.32 -17.35 -40.36
N ARG A 500 -8.23 -16.18 -39.73
CA ARG A 500 -8.07 -14.88 -40.41
C ARG A 500 -6.62 -14.42 -40.35
N GLU A 501 -6.18 -13.66 -41.35
CA GLU A 501 -4.86 -13.06 -41.38
C GLU A 501 -4.96 -11.60 -40.94
N CYS A 502 -4.32 -11.29 -39.81
CA CYS A 502 -4.29 -9.95 -39.25
C CYS A 502 -3.05 -9.20 -39.74
N LEU A 503 -3.23 -7.93 -40.08
CA LEU A 503 -2.14 -7.06 -40.54
C LEU A 503 -1.22 -6.66 -39.39
N PRO A 504 0.07 -6.38 -39.67
CA PRO A 504 0.95 -5.75 -38.69
C PRO A 504 0.38 -4.40 -38.27
N LYS A 505 0.49 -4.07 -36.98
CA LYS A 505 -0.14 -2.86 -36.43
C LYS A 505 0.63 -2.29 -35.25
N LEU A 506 0.42 -1.00 -35.02
CA LEU A 506 0.81 -0.29 -33.81
C LEU A 506 -0.45 -0.05 -32.97
N SER A 507 -0.47 -0.54 -31.73
CA SER A 507 -1.53 -0.27 -30.76
C SER A 507 -0.99 0.57 -29.60
N ILE A 508 -1.75 1.58 -29.17
CA ILE A 508 -1.39 2.48 -28.09
C ILE A 508 -2.46 2.42 -27.01
N HIS A 509 -2.04 2.10 -25.79
CA HIS A 509 -2.93 1.93 -24.64
C HIS A 509 -2.55 2.90 -23.51
N CYS A 510 -3.54 3.57 -22.93
CA CYS A 510 -3.34 4.41 -21.76
C CYS A 510 -3.19 3.54 -20.52
N LEU A 511 -2.02 3.53 -19.88
CA LEU A 511 -1.85 2.76 -18.64
C LEU A 511 -2.53 3.42 -17.43
N LEU A 512 -2.89 4.71 -17.54
CA LEU A 512 -3.56 5.48 -16.49
C LEU A 512 -5.08 5.26 -16.47
N LEU A 513 -5.72 5.03 -17.63
CA LEU A 513 -7.13 4.67 -17.77
C LEU A 513 -7.29 3.15 -17.96
N LEU A 514 -6.91 2.34 -16.97
CA LEU A 514 -7.21 0.89 -16.96
C LEU A 514 -6.78 0.11 -18.24
N ASN A 515 -5.68 0.52 -18.90
CA ASN A 515 -5.20 -0.05 -20.17
C ASN A 515 -6.13 0.21 -21.38
N GLU A 516 -6.93 1.26 -21.34
CA GLU A 516 -7.82 1.64 -22.44
C GLU A 516 -7.02 1.90 -23.73
N ARG A 517 -7.53 1.39 -24.86
CA ARG A 517 -6.91 1.54 -26.17
C ARG A 517 -7.21 2.92 -26.74
N ILE A 518 -6.19 3.76 -26.85
CA ILE A 518 -6.30 5.13 -27.38
C ILE A 518 -6.31 5.11 -28.91
N HIS A 519 -5.42 4.32 -29.51
CA HIS A 519 -5.20 4.37 -30.95
C HIS A 519 -4.66 3.05 -31.49
N VAL A 520 -5.06 2.73 -32.71
CA VAL A 520 -4.52 1.62 -33.50
C VAL A 520 -4.24 2.12 -34.91
N HIS A 521 -3.10 1.75 -35.45
CA HIS A 521 -2.72 2.00 -36.84
C HIS A 521 -2.23 0.70 -37.48
N GLU A 522 -2.84 0.30 -38.59
CA GLU A 522 -2.45 -0.89 -39.34
C GLU A 522 -1.47 -0.54 -40.46
N PHE A 523 -0.51 -1.41 -40.73
CA PHE A 523 0.51 -1.22 -41.75
C PHE A 523 0.41 -2.31 -42.84
N PRO A 524 -0.45 -2.13 -43.87
CA PRO A 524 -0.55 -3.06 -44.98
C PRO A 524 0.78 -3.25 -45.73
N GLU A 525 1.59 -2.19 -45.80
CA GLU A 525 2.88 -2.15 -46.50
C GLU A 525 3.96 -3.04 -45.86
N PHE A 526 3.79 -3.41 -44.59
CA PHE A 526 4.81 -4.14 -43.81
C PHE A 526 4.47 -5.61 -43.56
N ARG A 527 3.50 -6.18 -44.29
CA ARG A 527 3.01 -7.56 -44.11
C ARG A 527 4.09 -8.64 -44.14
N SER A 528 5.18 -8.44 -44.89
CA SER A 528 6.29 -9.40 -45.03
C SER A 528 7.51 -9.06 -44.17
N LEU A 529 7.46 -8.01 -43.35
CA LEU A 529 8.55 -7.58 -42.49
C LEU A 529 8.23 -7.93 -41.04
N ARG A 530 9.27 -8.13 -40.23
CA ARG A 530 9.14 -8.39 -38.78
C ARG A 530 9.71 -7.23 -37.99
N PHE A 531 8.95 -6.72 -37.03
CA PHE A 531 9.43 -5.64 -36.17
C PHE A 531 10.62 -6.12 -35.31
N ALA A 532 11.60 -5.24 -35.12
CA ALA A 532 12.79 -5.53 -34.32
C ALA A 532 12.73 -4.75 -33.00
N SER A 533 12.85 -3.43 -33.05
CA SER A 533 12.79 -2.58 -31.85
C SER A 533 11.91 -1.35 -32.03
N LEU A 534 11.48 -0.81 -30.89
CA LEU A 534 10.63 0.37 -30.76
C LEU A 534 11.26 1.30 -29.74
N VAL A 535 11.43 2.57 -30.11
CA VAL A 535 11.97 3.60 -29.22
C VAL A 535 11.15 4.87 -29.35
N PHE A 536 10.60 5.33 -28.24
CA PHE A 536 9.99 6.66 -28.15
C PHE A 536 11.07 7.75 -28.11
N ASP A 537 10.83 8.87 -28.81
CA ASP A 537 11.70 10.04 -28.72
C ASP A 537 11.53 10.70 -27.36
N PRO A 538 12.55 10.71 -26.47
CA PRO A 538 12.41 11.35 -25.17
C PRO A 538 12.00 12.81 -25.31
N VAL A 539 12.42 13.54 -26.33
CA VAL A 539 12.07 14.96 -26.48
C VAL A 539 10.76 15.09 -27.24
N VAL A 540 9.81 15.82 -26.65
CA VAL A 540 8.54 16.14 -27.31
C VAL A 540 8.86 17.02 -28.50
N ALA A 541 8.42 16.60 -29.69
CA ALA A 541 8.58 17.37 -30.91
C ALA A 541 7.83 18.70 -30.80
N ASP A 542 8.08 19.63 -31.73
CA ASP A 542 7.29 20.86 -31.83
C ASP A 542 5.79 20.54 -31.76
N GLU A 543 5.01 21.47 -31.21
CA GLU A 543 3.56 21.31 -31.18
C GLU A 543 3.07 20.16 -30.24
N LEU A 544 3.85 19.77 -29.23
CA LEU A 544 3.49 18.73 -28.24
C LEU A 544 3.28 17.31 -28.83
N ASP A 545 3.85 17.04 -30.02
CA ASP A 545 3.74 15.75 -30.69
C ASP A 545 4.63 14.67 -30.06
N THR A 546 4.10 13.46 -29.97
CA THR A 546 4.77 12.27 -29.42
C THR A 546 5.19 11.40 -30.59
N ARG A 547 6.50 11.27 -30.81
CA ARG A 547 7.06 10.55 -31.95
C ARG A 547 7.76 9.27 -31.51
N ALA A 548 7.63 8.23 -32.30
CA ALA A 548 8.29 6.95 -32.08
C ALA A 548 9.04 6.51 -33.33
N PHE A 549 10.15 5.82 -33.11
CA PHE A 549 10.97 5.22 -34.16
C PHE A 549 10.99 3.71 -33.99
N PHE A 550 10.87 2.97 -35.08
CA PHE A 550 10.97 1.52 -35.04
C PHE A 550 11.71 0.94 -36.25
N THR A 551 12.31 -0.23 -36.03
CA THR A 551 13.14 -0.99 -36.97
C THR A 551 12.49 -2.33 -37.34
N PHE A 552 13.06 -2.98 -38.35
CA PHE A 552 12.73 -4.35 -38.73
C PHE A 552 14.00 -5.19 -38.84
N ASP A 553 13.89 -6.50 -38.55
CA ASP A 553 15.03 -7.43 -38.43
C ASP A 553 15.96 -7.42 -39.68
N ASP A 554 15.40 -7.24 -40.89
CA ASP A 554 16.13 -7.31 -42.16
C ASP A 554 15.93 -6.06 -43.04
N SER A 555 15.92 -4.87 -42.44
CA SER A 555 15.68 -3.62 -43.17
C SER A 555 16.82 -2.60 -43.03
N SER A 556 17.03 -1.83 -44.10
CA SER A 556 18.00 -0.72 -44.16
C SER A 556 17.33 0.65 -43.98
N PHE A 557 16.15 0.70 -43.36
CA PHE A 557 15.39 1.93 -43.10
C PHE A 557 14.75 1.84 -41.72
N ILE A 558 14.47 3.00 -41.12
CA ILE A 558 13.64 3.08 -39.91
C ILE A 558 12.32 3.76 -40.25
N VAL A 559 11.31 3.58 -39.42
CA VAL A 559 10.04 4.28 -39.57
C VAL A 559 9.87 5.28 -38.44
N LEU A 560 9.53 6.51 -38.81
CA LEU A 560 9.13 7.58 -37.91
C LEU A 560 7.59 7.63 -37.88
N TYR A 561 7.00 7.50 -36.69
CA TYR A 561 5.56 7.62 -36.47
C TYR A 561 5.24 8.87 -35.64
N SER A 562 4.25 9.65 -36.08
CA SER A 562 3.70 10.80 -35.32
C SER A 562 2.34 10.43 -34.76
N LEU A 563 2.20 10.48 -33.42
CA LEU A 563 0.92 10.22 -32.75
C LEU A 563 -0.10 11.31 -33.07
N ARG A 564 0.32 12.58 -33.12
CA ARG A 564 -0.57 13.71 -33.37
C ARG A 564 -1.10 13.68 -34.81
N GLU A 565 -0.23 13.44 -35.79
CA GLU A 565 -0.63 13.41 -37.19
C GLU A 565 -1.28 12.08 -37.60
N LYS A 566 -1.07 11.01 -36.81
CA LYS A 566 -1.45 9.62 -37.15
C LYS A 566 -0.89 9.17 -38.50
N LYS A 567 0.35 9.59 -38.77
CA LYS A 567 1.08 9.36 -40.01
C LYS A 567 2.46 8.82 -39.72
N TYR A 568 3.04 8.18 -40.73
CA TYR A 568 4.39 7.64 -40.65
C TYR A 568 5.21 7.94 -41.91
N ALA A 569 6.53 7.98 -41.74
CA ALA A 569 7.49 8.20 -42.81
C ALA A 569 8.64 7.20 -42.71
N LYS A 570 9.15 6.75 -43.87
CA LYS A 570 10.32 5.87 -43.97
C LYS A 570 11.59 6.71 -44.01
N VAL A 571 12.46 6.54 -43.03
CA VAL A 571 13.77 7.20 -43.03
C VAL A 571 14.79 6.22 -43.62
N LYS A 572 15.25 6.54 -44.83
CA LYS A 572 16.32 5.83 -45.55
C LYS A 572 17.64 6.53 -45.30
N PHE A 573 18.72 5.76 -45.35
CA PHE A 573 20.03 6.27 -45.00
C PHE A 573 20.94 6.43 -46.20
N GLU A 574 21.70 7.52 -46.19
CA GLU A 574 22.77 7.81 -47.14
C GLU A 574 24.11 7.86 -46.40
N SER A 575 25.16 7.28 -46.97
CA SER A 575 26.50 7.26 -46.38
C SER A 575 27.48 8.01 -47.29
N ASN A 576 28.42 8.73 -46.68
CA ASN A 576 29.54 9.35 -47.38
C ASN A 576 30.65 8.34 -47.72
N GLU A 577 30.72 7.23 -46.97
CA GLU A 577 31.67 6.15 -47.21
C GLU A 577 30.96 5.00 -47.92
N ILE A 578 31.59 4.40 -48.93
CA ILE A 578 31.13 3.15 -49.54
C ILE A 578 31.01 2.16 -48.38
N PHE A 579 29.79 1.69 -48.09
CA PHE A 579 29.60 0.64 -47.11
C PHE A 579 30.47 -0.54 -47.53
N ARG A 580 31.60 -0.76 -46.86
CA ARG A 580 32.58 -1.79 -47.25
C ARG A 580 31.98 -3.19 -47.29
N SER A 581 30.80 -3.38 -46.68
CA SER A 581 30.05 -4.62 -46.54
C SER A 581 28.59 -4.56 -47.02
N GLY A 582 28.18 -3.55 -47.81
CA GLY A 582 26.78 -3.36 -48.24
C GLY A 582 25.92 -2.55 -47.25
N ARG A 583 24.65 -2.24 -47.62
CA ARG A 583 23.77 -1.38 -46.79
C ARG A 583 23.58 -1.98 -45.39
N PRO A 584 23.63 -1.17 -44.31
CA PRO A 584 23.53 -1.67 -42.94
C PRO A 584 22.12 -2.21 -42.68
N ILE A 585 22.05 -3.30 -41.93
CA ILE A 585 20.79 -3.87 -41.45
C ILE A 585 20.61 -3.40 -40.01
N LEU A 586 19.60 -2.59 -39.76
CA LEU A 586 19.46 -1.91 -38.48
C LEU A 586 18.65 -2.76 -37.51
N SER A 587 19.30 -3.23 -36.44
CA SER A 587 18.62 -4.00 -35.38
C SER A 587 18.07 -3.10 -34.30
N GLU A 588 18.90 -2.18 -33.79
CA GLU A 588 18.60 -1.38 -32.61
C GLU A 588 18.83 0.11 -32.83
N VAL A 589 18.01 0.92 -32.17
CA VAL A 589 18.06 2.39 -32.23
C VAL A 589 18.17 2.93 -30.81
N ILE A 590 18.92 4.02 -30.64
CA ILE A 590 18.95 4.77 -29.39
C ILE A 590 18.82 6.24 -29.70
N ILE A 591 18.01 6.94 -28.94
CA ILE A 591 17.83 8.38 -29.07
C ILE A 591 18.29 9.04 -27.78
N ASN A 592 19.18 10.02 -27.93
CA ASN A 592 19.67 10.85 -26.84
C ASN A 592 18.86 12.15 -26.75
N TYR A 593 18.87 12.78 -25.57
CA TYR A 593 18.27 14.08 -25.31
C TYR A 593 18.92 15.21 -26.14
N ASN A 594 20.15 15.03 -26.60
CA ASN A 594 20.95 16.04 -27.31
C ASN A 594 20.81 15.96 -28.84
N ASP A 595 19.62 15.68 -29.36
CA ASP A 595 19.33 15.57 -30.81
C ASP A 595 20.22 14.58 -31.58
N LEU A 596 20.75 13.55 -30.91
CA LEU A 596 21.62 12.54 -31.53
C LEU A 596 20.99 11.16 -31.42
N MET A 597 20.91 10.47 -32.54
CA MET A 597 20.45 9.09 -32.64
C MET A 597 21.63 8.19 -32.97
N TYR A 598 21.75 7.07 -32.26
CA TYR A 598 22.67 5.99 -32.58
C TYR A 598 21.92 4.81 -33.20
N LEU A 599 22.54 4.18 -34.18
CA LEU A 599 21.98 3.09 -34.96
C LEU A 599 22.98 1.94 -34.99
N LEU A 600 22.53 0.75 -34.57
CA LEU A 600 23.36 -0.45 -34.53
C LEU A 600 23.11 -1.30 -35.77
N ASP A 601 24.19 -1.72 -36.43
CA ASP A 601 24.14 -2.69 -37.52
C ASP A 601 24.22 -4.14 -36.99
N ALA A 602 23.18 -4.92 -37.26
CA ALA A 602 23.03 -6.31 -36.84
C ALA A 602 24.15 -7.23 -37.37
N ASN A 603 24.64 -6.97 -38.59
CA ASN A 603 25.57 -7.85 -39.28
C ASN A 603 27.02 -7.60 -38.88
N THR A 604 27.39 -6.33 -38.73
CA THR A 604 28.78 -5.92 -38.51
C THR A 604 29.06 -5.59 -37.04
N GLY A 605 28.05 -5.25 -36.24
CA GLY A 605 28.25 -4.67 -34.90
C GLY A 605 28.75 -3.22 -34.96
N ASN A 606 28.65 -2.57 -36.11
CA ASN A 606 29.02 -1.17 -36.29
C ASN A 606 27.96 -0.24 -35.70
N LEU A 607 28.43 0.82 -35.08
CA LEU A 607 27.62 1.90 -34.55
C LEU A 607 27.69 3.10 -35.49
N TYR A 608 26.53 3.57 -35.92
CA TYR A 608 26.36 4.79 -36.70
C TYR A 608 25.65 5.84 -35.85
N SER A 609 25.83 7.11 -36.20
CA SER A 609 25.15 8.24 -35.58
C SER A 609 24.53 9.16 -36.61
N THR A 610 23.44 9.82 -36.24
CA THR A 610 22.80 10.85 -37.05
C THR A 610 22.09 11.89 -36.19
N SER A 611 21.90 13.09 -36.73
CA SER A 611 21.16 14.15 -36.06
C SER A 611 19.66 13.91 -36.19
N THR A 612 18.94 14.03 -35.09
CA THR A 612 17.47 13.91 -35.06
C THR A 612 16.75 15.23 -35.28
N THR A 613 17.46 16.36 -35.33
CA THR A 613 16.85 17.71 -35.39
C THR A 613 15.83 17.82 -36.52
N SER A 614 16.20 17.47 -37.75
CA SER A 614 15.27 17.51 -38.89
C SER A 614 14.11 16.52 -38.76
N LEU A 615 14.35 15.34 -38.16
CA LEU A 615 13.33 14.30 -37.95
C LEU A 615 12.37 14.63 -36.80
N ARG A 616 12.80 15.46 -35.84
CA ARG A 616 12.06 15.84 -34.64
C ARG A 616 11.19 17.06 -34.87
N TYR A 617 11.73 18.10 -35.51
CA TYR A 617 11.06 19.40 -35.62
C TYR A 617 10.32 19.62 -36.93
N THR A 618 10.46 18.73 -37.93
CA THR A 618 9.69 18.87 -39.18
C THR A 618 8.42 18.01 -39.10
N PRO A 619 7.20 18.58 -39.26
CA PRO A 619 5.95 17.84 -39.40
C PRO A 619 5.95 16.88 -40.59
N ILE A 620 5.33 15.70 -40.45
CA ILE A 620 5.34 14.67 -41.51
C ILE A 620 4.61 15.18 -42.75
N ARG A 621 3.49 15.89 -42.59
CA ARG A 621 2.76 16.55 -43.70
C ARG A 621 3.64 17.47 -44.55
N LEU A 622 4.62 18.17 -43.96
CA LEU A 622 5.52 19.03 -44.73
C LEU A 622 6.56 18.21 -45.50
N MET A 623 7.03 17.12 -44.90
CA MET A 623 7.91 16.16 -45.57
C MET A 623 7.21 15.53 -46.78
N GLU A 624 5.91 15.23 -46.69
CA GLU A 624 5.13 14.69 -47.80
C GLU A 624 5.01 15.68 -48.98
N ARG A 625 4.77 16.96 -48.68
CA ARG A 625 4.72 18.02 -49.68
C ARG A 625 6.06 18.19 -50.41
N GLN A 626 7.17 18.16 -49.67
CA GLN A 626 8.51 18.26 -50.25
C GLN A 626 8.87 17.05 -51.12
N ALA A 627 8.34 15.87 -50.83
CA ALA A 627 8.53 14.66 -51.63
C ALA A 627 7.64 14.61 -52.90
N GLY A 628 6.78 15.61 -53.14
CA GLY A 628 5.87 15.65 -54.29
C GLY A 628 4.77 14.57 -54.26
N HIS A 629 4.55 13.92 -53.12
CA HIS A 629 3.58 12.82 -52.95
C HIS A 629 2.28 13.36 -52.37
N GLN A 630 1.51 14.11 -53.16
CA GLN A 630 0.31 14.79 -52.67
C GLN A 630 -0.94 13.86 -52.62
N TYR A 631 -0.89 12.66 -53.22
CA TYR A 631 -2.06 11.77 -53.38
C TYR A 631 -1.79 10.26 -53.33
N SER A 632 -0.63 9.79 -52.82
CA SER A 632 -0.36 8.35 -52.74
C SER A 632 -0.56 7.82 -51.32
N HIS A 633 -1.24 6.67 -51.18
CA HIS A 633 -1.35 5.89 -49.94
C HIS A 633 0.00 5.30 -49.46
N SER A 634 1.10 5.55 -50.19
CA SER A 634 2.44 5.09 -49.86
C SER A 634 3.15 6.01 -48.86
N SER A 635 3.85 5.42 -47.91
CA SER A 635 4.65 6.16 -46.93
C SER A 635 5.75 6.99 -47.58
N VAL A 636 5.94 8.22 -47.09
CA VAL A 636 6.95 9.13 -47.63
C VAL A 636 8.34 8.71 -47.18
N SER A 637 9.28 8.66 -48.12
CA SER A 637 10.66 8.29 -47.82
C SER A 637 11.57 9.53 -47.70
N ILE A 638 12.15 9.71 -46.53
CA ILE A 638 13.09 10.78 -46.19
C ILE A 638 14.49 10.20 -46.21
N ARG A 639 15.48 11.00 -46.64
CA ARG A 639 16.87 10.57 -46.66
C ARG A 639 17.69 11.30 -45.61
N VAL A 640 18.45 10.56 -44.83
CA VAL A 640 19.26 11.07 -43.72
C VAL A 640 20.68 10.56 -43.83
N ARG A 641 21.65 11.43 -43.57
CA ARG A 641 23.07 11.08 -43.59
C ARG A 641 23.47 10.33 -42.33
N LEU A 642 24.23 9.25 -42.50
CA LEU A 642 24.84 8.48 -41.41
C LEU A 642 26.32 8.80 -41.27
N ASN A 643 26.74 8.99 -40.03
CA ASN A 643 28.14 9.12 -39.64
C ASN A 643 28.58 7.83 -38.95
N TYR A 644 29.66 7.21 -39.44
CA TYR A 644 30.26 6.06 -38.79
C TYR A 644 30.94 6.47 -37.48
N VAL A 645 30.63 5.78 -36.39
CA VAL A 645 31.22 6.03 -35.05
C VAL A 645 32.34 5.04 -34.77
N GLY A 646 32.14 3.76 -35.09
CA GLY A 646 33.10 2.67 -34.86
C GLY A 646 32.42 1.31 -34.74
N SER A 647 33.20 0.27 -34.48
CA SER A 647 32.70 -1.09 -34.23
C SER A 647 32.67 -1.38 -32.72
N LEU A 648 31.59 -1.98 -32.23
CA LEU A 648 31.55 -2.51 -30.86
C LEU A 648 32.49 -3.72 -30.72
N LEU A 649 32.76 -4.14 -29.48
CA LEU A 649 33.63 -5.30 -29.19
C LEU A 649 33.10 -6.64 -29.74
N GLY A 650 31.85 -6.66 -30.17
CA GLY A 650 31.22 -7.76 -30.87
C GLY A 650 29.82 -7.38 -31.34
N ARG A 651 29.13 -8.34 -31.97
CA ARG A 651 27.74 -8.16 -32.39
C ARG A 651 26.84 -8.05 -31.16
N ALA A 652 26.42 -6.83 -30.85
CA ALA A 652 25.55 -6.58 -29.72
C ALA A 652 24.12 -7.02 -30.04
N LYS A 653 23.45 -7.66 -29.08
CA LYS A 653 22.06 -8.11 -29.21
C LYS A 653 21.06 -7.02 -28.82
N SER A 654 21.41 -6.20 -27.84
CA SER A 654 20.62 -5.06 -27.37
C SER A 654 21.59 -3.99 -26.89
N ILE A 655 21.21 -2.73 -27.07
CA ILE A 655 21.97 -1.54 -26.66
C ILE A 655 21.00 -0.54 -26.07
N VAL A 656 21.34 0.09 -24.94
CA VAL A 656 20.51 1.09 -24.27
C VAL A 656 21.34 2.25 -23.75
N LEU A 657 20.75 3.45 -23.75
CA LEU A 657 21.36 4.65 -23.18
C LEU A 657 20.77 4.94 -21.80
N HIS A 658 21.61 4.91 -20.79
CA HIS A 658 21.25 5.29 -19.44
C HIS A 658 21.11 6.82 -19.32
N PRO A 659 20.17 7.36 -18.53
CA PRO A 659 19.97 8.80 -18.35
C PRO A 659 21.21 9.60 -17.90
N ARG A 660 22.17 8.94 -17.24
CA ARG A 660 23.49 9.53 -16.87
C ARG A 660 24.48 9.61 -18.06
N GLY A 661 24.06 9.27 -19.28
CA GLY A 661 24.89 9.34 -20.49
C GLY A 661 25.84 8.16 -20.71
N ARG A 662 25.60 7.02 -20.05
CA ARG A 662 26.37 5.77 -20.24
C ARG A 662 25.58 4.83 -21.14
N VAL A 663 26.27 4.15 -22.06
CA VAL A 663 25.66 3.16 -22.95
C VAL A 663 25.97 1.78 -22.42
N PHE A 664 24.95 0.94 -22.34
CA PHE A 664 25.09 -0.47 -21.99
C PHE A 664 24.70 -1.32 -23.18
N TYR A 665 25.47 -2.37 -23.47
CA TYR A 665 25.12 -3.33 -24.52
C TYR A 665 25.41 -4.77 -24.12
N ILE A 666 24.64 -5.69 -24.68
CA ILE A 666 24.76 -7.12 -24.43
C ILE A 666 25.63 -7.76 -25.50
N LEU A 667 26.67 -8.46 -25.08
CA LEU A 667 27.46 -9.37 -25.91
C LEU A 667 26.93 -10.80 -25.73
N PRO A 668 26.10 -11.31 -26.66
CA PRO A 668 25.45 -12.61 -26.52
C PRO A 668 26.44 -13.77 -26.53
N ARG A 669 27.58 -13.64 -27.24
CA ARG A 669 28.63 -14.67 -27.32
C ARG A 669 29.17 -15.03 -25.93
N ASP A 670 29.37 -14.02 -25.09
CA ASP A 670 30.05 -14.16 -23.80
C ASP A 670 29.09 -14.07 -22.61
N GLY A 671 27.78 -13.84 -22.87
CA GLY A 671 26.79 -13.58 -21.82
C GLY A 671 27.12 -12.32 -21.00
N ALA A 672 27.86 -11.39 -21.60
CA ALA A 672 28.40 -10.23 -20.91
C ALA A 672 27.56 -8.97 -21.19
N VAL A 673 27.54 -8.06 -20.23
CA VAL A 673 27.03 -6.70 -20.42
C VAL A 673 28.18 -5.72 -20.29
N MET A 674 28.41 -4.96 -21.36
CA MET A 674 29.48 -3.98 -21.45
C MET A 674 28.92 -2.58 -21.21
N GLU A 675 29.69 -1.75 -20.52
CA GLU A 675 29.45 -0.33 -20.34
C GLU A 675 30.46 0.48 -21.15
N TRP A 676 29.97 1.48 -21.88
CA TRP A 676 30.77 2.40 -22.67
C TRP A 676 30.25 3.84 -22.51
N HIS A 677 31.15 4.81 -22.60
CA HIS A 677 30.78 6.23 -22.57
C HIS A 677 30.90 6.84 -23.96
N PRO A 678 29.83 7.48 -24.51
CA PRO A 678 29.84 8.01 -25.88
C PRO A 678 30.90 9.06 -26.21
N ARG A 679 31.55 9.64 -25.20
CA ARG A 679 32.64 10.61 -25.37
C ARG A 679 34.02 9.96 -25.56
N LEU A 680 34.11 8.64 -25.36
CA LEU A 680 35.36 7.89 -25.47
C LEU A 680 35.40 7.09 -26.78
N PRO A 681 36.58 6.83 -27.34
CA PRO A 681 36.72 5.96 -28.52
C PRO A 681 36.12 4.57 -28.28
N LEU A 682 35.68 3.91 -29.36
CA LEU A 682 35.18 2.53 -29.35
C LEU A 682 36.31 1.49 -29.30
N SER A 683 37.37 1.76 -28.53
CA SER A 683 38.47 0.83 -28.26
C SER A 683 38.17 -0.04 -27.04
N ALA A 684 38.73 -1.24 -26.99
CA ALA A 684 38.53 -2.18 -25.87
C ALA A 684 38.93 -1.62 -24.50
N GLU A 685 39.94 -0.76 -24.44
CA GLU A 685 40.43 -0.12 -23.21
C GLU A 685 39.40 0.83 -22.56
N TYR A 686 38.41 1.31 -23.30
CA TYR A 686 37.38 2.24 -22.82
C TYR A 686 36.04 1.57 -22.50
N HIS A 687 36.02 0.23 -22.45
CA HIS A 687 34.85 -0.57 -22.11
C HIS A 687 35.01 -1.22 -20.74
N GLU A 688 34.00 -1.10 -19.89
CA GLU A 688 33.95 -1.77 -18.59
C GLU A 688 33.01 -2.99 -18.68
N VAL A 689 33.42 -4.13 -18.11
CA VAL A 689 32.54 -5.30 -17.99
C VAL A 689 31.61 -5.08 -16.80
N ALA A 690 30.36 -4.70 -17.08
CA ALA A 690 29.36 -4.44 -16.03
C ALA A 690 28.79 -5.74 -15.45
N TYR A 691 28.66 -6.78 -16.28
CA TYR A 691 28.23 -8.12 -15.86
C TYR A 691 28.87 -9.18 -16.75
N LEU A 692 29.22 -10.30 -16.14
CA LEU A 692 29.67 -11.51 -16.83
C LEU A 692 29.00 -12.71 -16.18
N GLY A 693 28.17 -13.43 -16.93
CA GLY A 693 27.52 -14.64 -16.42
C GLY A 693 26.91 -15.47 -17.54
N GLY A 694 26.82 -16.79 -17.31
CA GLY A 694 26.22 -17.70 -18.27
C GLY A 694 24.72 -17.47 -18.37
N GLY A 695 24.23 -17.09 -19.56
CA GLY A 695 22.80 -16.88 -19.80
C GLY A 695 22.51 -16.28 -21.17
N ASN A 696 21.35 -16.63 -21.76
CA ASN A 696 20.90 -16.05 -23.02
C ASN A 696 20.16 -14.73 -22.76
N LEU A 697 20.95 -13.71 -22.41
CA LEU A 697 20.47 -12.35 -22.18
C LEU A 697 19.80 -11.80 -23.46
N THR A 698 18.70 -11.09 -23.29
CA THR A 698 17.89 -10.55 -24.39
C THR A 698 17.90 -9.03 -24.40
N GLN A 699 17.68 -8.41 -23.25
CA GLN A 699 17.44 -6.97 -23.15
C GLN A 699 18.02 -6.40 -21.86
N ILE A 700 18.35 -5.10 -21.89
CA ILE A 700 18.69 -4.31 -20.70
C ILE A 700 17.51 -3.39 -20.38
N VAL A 701 17.08 -3.37 -19.12
CA VAL A 701 15.97 -2.54 -18.65
C VAL A 701 16.38 -1.72 -17.43
N PHE A 702 15.73 -0.57 -17.25
CA PHE A 702 15.99 0.31 -16.12
C PHE A 702 14.92 0.15 -15.03
N GLY A 703 15.37 -0.14 -13.82
CA GLY A 703 14.53 -0.27 -12.64
C GLY A 703 14.45 1.04 -11.84
N TRP A 704 13.93 0.93 -10.61
CA TRP A 704 13.79 2.08 -9.71
C TRP A 704 15.13 2.77 -9.47
N LYS A 705 15.12 4.11 -9.43
CA LYS A 705 16.29 4.99 -9.28
C LYS A 705 17.38 4.83 -10.36
N GLY A 706 17.04 4.33 -11.55
CA GLY A 706 18.02 4.11 -12.62
C GLY A 706 18.93 2.91 -12.38
N SER A 707 18.48 1.93 -11.58
CA SER A 707 19.19 0.66 -11.48
C SER A 707 19.17 -0.07 -12.83
N VAL A 708 20.30 -0.66 -13.23
CA VAL A 708 20.43 -1.37 -14.51
C VAL A 708 20.20 -2.86 -14.28
N TRP A 709 19.31 -3.45 -15.08
CA TRP A 709 18.94 -4.87 -15.01
C TRP A 709 19.11 -5.50 -16.38
N ALA A 710 19.62 -6.73 -16.43
CA ALA A 710 19.60 -7.56 -17.61
C ALA A 710 18.42 -8.53 -17.52
N VAL A 711 17.74 -8.73 -18.65
CA VAL A 711 16.67 -9.71 -18.84
C VAL A 711 17.23 -10.87 -19.65
N SER A 712 16.87 -12.10 -19.28
CA SER A 712 17.17 -13.32 -20.01
C SER A 712 15.91 -13.91 -20.62
N SER A 713 16.09 -14.52 -21.80
CA SER A 713 15.03 -15.26 -22.50
C SER A 713 14.50 -16.44 -21.68
N HIS A 714 15.38 -17.10 -20.91
CA HIS A 714 15.06 -18.27 -20.10
C HIS A 714 15.52 -18.07 -18.65
N TYR A 715 15.01 -18.91 -17.74
CA TYR A 715 15.39 -18.89 -16.34
C TYR A 715 16.91 -19.01 -16.16
N LEU A 716 17.46 -18.09 -15.37
CA LEU A 716 18.85 -18.11 -14.94
C LEU A 716 18.94 -18.87 -13.61
N TYR A 717 19.97 -19.70 -13.49
CA TYR A 717 20.27 -20.42 -12.25
C TYR A 717 21.40 -19.69 -11.52
N ASP A 718 21.06 -18.98 -10.44
CA ASP A 718 22.06 -18.38 -9.56
C ASP A 718 22.51 -19.40 -8.51
N GLN A 719 23.82 -19.49 -8.24
CA GLN A 719 24.50 -20.51 -7.44
C GLN A 719 24.19 -20.42 -5.94
N GLY A 720 22.91 -20.43 -5.55
CA GLY A 720 22.57 -20.57 -4.14
C GLY A 720 21.14 -20.30 -3.69
N LYS A 721 20.25 -19.66 -4.49
CA LYS A 721 18.80 -19.55 -4.22
C LYS A 721 18.11 -18.65 -5.26
N LYS A 722 17.26 -19.25 -6.11
CA LYS A 722 16.16 -18.68 -6.94
C LYS A 722 16.40 -18.71 -8.45
N TYR A 723 15.38 -19.18 -9.17
CA TYR A 723 15.24 -19.01 -10.62
C TYR A 723 14.77 -17.57 -10.89
N SER A 724 15.45 -16.79 -11.74
CA SER A 724 15.00 -15.47 -12.18
C SER A 724 15.17 -15.24 -13.68
N HIS A 725 14.33 -14.37 -14.26
CA HIS A 725 14.54 -13.90 -15.63
C HIS A 725 15.37 -12.61 -15.67
N THR A 726 15.41 -11.87 -14.57
CA THR A 726 16.18 -10.63 -14.43
C THR A 726 17.32 -10.76 -13.45
N ILE A 727 18.42 -10.10 -13.78
CA ILE A 727 19.61 -9.95 -12.93
C ILE A 727 19.91 -8.47 -12.79
N ARG A 728 20.20 -8.06 -11.56
CA ARG A 728 20.63 -6.70 -11.29
C ARG A 728 22.13 -6.56 -11.55
N ILE A 729 22.50 -5.60 -12.38
CA ILE A 729 23.90 -5.40 -12.79
C ILE A 729 24.63 -4.42 -11.84
N ARG A 730 24.01 -3.28 -11.47
CA ARG A 730 24.64 -2.25 -10.62
C ARG A 730 23.67 -1.65 -9.60
N TYR A 731 24.18 -1.26 -8.43
CA TYR A 731 23.49 -0.35 -7.51
C TYR A 731 23.75 1.10 -7.96
N ALA A 732 22.70 1.93 -7.95
CA ALA A 732 22.72 3.30 -8.44
C ALA A 732 23.44 4.27 -7.51
#